data_AF-A0A944TDN3-F1
#
_entry.id   AF-A0A944TDN3-F1
#
_cell.length_a   1.000
_cell.length_b   1.000
_cell.length_c   1.000
_cell.angle_alpha   90.00
_cell.angle_beta   90.00
_cell.angle_gamma   90.00
#
_symmetry.space_group_name_H-M   'P 1'
#
loop_
_entity.id
_entity.type
_entity.pdbx_description
1 polymer ?
#
loop_
_entity_poly.entity_id
_entity_poly.type
_entity_poly.pdbx_seq_one_letter_code
_entity_poly.pdbx_strand_id
1 'polypeptide(L)'
;MADSFQVRFEVHVEEDGRWTIFTDAPSKLRAIEEAQNLLAGDKYSAAKVTEDRGQAKEILVWHEEAGERADKAVTITPVEDAPLCEALDDFYKPEARLLLSRLLRQYLDEQALTPLELLHDLTNIRTLKRNDDLLNQATQCIGGIFAKKTGKKPLESMKFLDKIVDQMVGRAETYKDFSSYQALFKDGGIKKVIDAAAKEKDEGVQGFIVRGALAARIAKSADWEGKLLVSVGLAEKTADAAGLRYLDEAMAEVLDGSEAVQEIFGYQRNLASALQTMVKICAGTYSISDDTSAPLERLSALMGSKDMPWTQKVLMEKVGRSLAGISPLTKGAREDEQDAFRELMREMLGHKLFNNAGPLCEAATQRAKSVLREEFEDESFEKAIDNMIFLLPAIASKLGYLLDLCGTGFGARSQDHIIACLANLLAGVTSVGQLVEYGAGPEQIVTAAAGIRDRLLKTGLPEEWRQRFGKRIYDLLIAYQESSASSPAKPAAKKAVPPKPAANGERPVPEGKKDAKGVSDQPLARGEYGEGDVIFSEGEPGDAAYLILTGTVDIIKKAGDAYVVIAQVGQGAIIGEMALIDSEPRMATARAATKTAVTVIPSKELEIRLKRLQKFDPVLRRLVGMMVQRMRDASFSSADS
;
A
#
# COMPACT_ATOMS: atom_id res chain seq x y z
N MET A 1 54.71 -7.96 -10.70
CA MET A 1 53.60 -8.14 -9.76
C MET A 1 53.99 -7.43 -8.47
N ALA A 2 53.51 -6.21 -8.30
CA ALA A 2 53.62 -5.50 -7.03
C ALA A 2 52.36 -5.84 -6.25
N ASP A 3 52.50 -6.56 -5.14
CA ASP A 3 51.42 -6.81 -4.19
C ASP A 3 50.95 -5.45 -3.67
N SER A 4 49.75 -5.02 -4.08
CA SER A 4 49.09 -3.89 -3.47
C SER A 4 48.63 -4.32 -2.09
N PHE A 5 49.37 -3.95 -1.04
CA PHE A 5 48.92 -4.12 0.34
C PHE A 5 47.58 -3.39 0.50
N GLN A 6 46.49 -4.16 0.52
CA GLN A 6 45.14 -3.64 0.70
C GLN A 6 44.98 -3.26 2.17
N VAL A 7 44.93 -1.96 2.45
CA VAL A 7 44.70 -1.43 3.79
C VAL A 7 43.34 -1.93 4.28
N ARG A 8 43.31 -2.57 5.46
CA ARG A 8 42.08 -3.04 6.10
C ARG A 8 41.81 -2.25 7.38
N PHE A 9 40.54 -1.94 7.61
CA PHE A 9 40.11 -1.28 8.83
C PHE A 9 39.32 -2.27 9.67
N GLU A 10 39.70 -2.47 10.93
CA GLU A 10 38.99 -3.37 11.84
C GLU A 10 38.23 -2.55 12.87
N VAL A 11 36.97 -2.91 13.08
CA VAL A 11 36.11 -2.34 14.11
C VAL A 11 36.15 -3.27 15.31
N HIS A 12 36.60 -2.74 16.44
CA HIS A 12 36.60 -3.46 17.71
C HIS A 12 35.59 -2.83 18.65
N VAL A 13 34.94 -3.69 19.44
CA VAL A 13 34.01 -3.31 20.49
C VAL A 13 34.49 -3.85 21.83
N GLU A 14 34.15 -3.15 22.90
CA GLU A 14 34.41 -3.58 24.26
C GLU A 14 33.11 -4.05 24.93
N GLU A 15 33.15 -5.27 25.45
CA GLU A 15 32.09 -5.89 26.24
C GLU A 15 32.75 -6.49 27.49
N ASP A 16 32.27 -6.13 28.69
CA ASP A 16 32.81 -6.58 29.99
C ASP A 16 34.34 -6.41 30.13
N GLY A 17 34.90 -5.33 29.57
CA GLY A 17 36.33 -5.01 29.64
C GLY A 17 37.23 -5.85 28.72
N ARG A 18 36.65 -6.53 27.72
CA ARG A 18 37.39 -7.27 26.68
C ARG A 18 37.13 -6.69 25.30
N TRP A 19 38.20 -6.51 24.54
CA TRP A 19 38.14 -6.06 23.16
C TRP A 19 38.01 -7.24 22.19
N THR A 20 36.99 -7.20 21.36
CA THR A 20 36.77 -8.17 20.27
C THR A 20 36.64 -7.46 18.94
N ILE A 21 37.18 -8.05 17.87
CA ILE A 21 36.93 -7.58 16.50
C ILE A 21 35.47 -7.94 16.16
N PHE A 22 34.66 -6.92 15.88
CA PHE A 22 33.28 -7.08 15.46
C PHE A 22 33.19 -7.34 13.96
N THR A 23 33.88 -6.52 13.16
CA THR A 23 33.88 -6.63 11.69
C THR A 23 35.08 -5.92 11.06
N ASP A 24 35.37 -6.23 9.80
CA ASP A 24 36.31 -5.50 8.95
C ASP A 24 35.57 -4.62 7.92
N ALA A 25 36.15 -3.48 7.60
CA ALA A 25 35.57 -2.50 6.69
C ALA A 25 36.58 -2.08 5.60
N PRO A 26 36.11 -1.85 4.35
CA PRO A 26 36.97 -1.50 3.22
C PRO A 26 37.44 -0.05 3.25
N SER A 27 36.92 0.80 4.15
CA SER A 27 37.35 2.20 4.29
C SER A 27 37.22 2.72 5.72
N LYS A 28 38.11 3.66 6.09
CA LYS A 28 38.12 4.35 7.38
C LYS A 28 36.78 4.97 7.76
N LEU A 29 36.14 5.66 6.80
CA LEU A 29 34.88 6.37 7.03
C LEU A 29 33.76 5.39 7.40
N ARG A 30 33.67 4.26 6.69
CA ARG A 30 32.70 3.21 7.01
C ARG A 30 32.98 2.53 8.34
N ALA A 31 34.24 2.26 8.64
CA ALA A 31 34.62 1.66 9.92
C ALA A 31 34.21 2.54 11.11
N ILE A 32 34.37 3.87 10.98
CA ILE A 32 33.98 4.82 12.02
C ILE A 32 32.44 4.92 12.13
N GLU A 33 31.71 4.99 11.01
CA GLU A 33 30.24 5.02 11.02
C GLU A 33 29.68 3.75 11.68
N GLU A 34 30.24 2.58 11.37
CA GLU A 34 29.85 1.31 11.97
C GLU A 34 30.15 1.29 13.48
N ALA A 35 31.33 1.73 13.90
CA ALA A 35 31.69 1.82 15.31
C ALA A 35 30.78 2.77 16.09
N GLN A 36 30.37 3.90 15.50
CA GLN A 36 29.40 4.83 16.08
C GLN A 36 28.01 4.22 16.18
N ASN A 37 27.56 3.47 15.18
CA ASN A 37 26.28 2.76 15.22
C ASN A 37 26.27 1.68 16.32
N LEU A 38 27.39 0.97 16.50
CA LEU A 38 27.53 -0.04 17.56
C LEU A 38 27.48 0.58 18.96
N LEU A 39 28.06 1.78 19.13
CA LEU A 39 27.92 2.57 20.36
C LEU A 39 26.51 3.14 20.54
N ALA A 40 25.80 3.43 19.45
CA ALA A 40 24.41 3.92 19.51
C ALA A 40 23.40 2.82 19.88
N GLY A 41 23.75 1.54 19.70
CA GLY A 41 22.91 0.38 20.00
C GLY A 41 22.95 -0.10 21.46
N ASP A 42 23.50 0.69 22.39
CA ASP A 42 23.54 0.47 23.85
C ASP A 42 24.18 -0.85 24.35
N LYS A 43 24.75 -1.67 23.45
CA LYS A 43 25.30 -3.00 23.78
C LYS A 43 26.77 -2.98 24.21
N TYR A 44 27.55 -1.99 23.77
CA TYR A 44 29.01 -1.98 23.93
C TYR A 44 29.47 -0.76 24.73
N SER A 45 30.42 -0.95 25.65
CA SER A 45 30.90 0.12 26.53
C SER A 45 31.89 1.07 25.83
N ALA A 46 32.57 0.58 24.80
CA ALA A 46 33.47 1.38 23.97
C ALA A 46 33.61 0.74 22.58
N ALA A 47 33.99 1.55 21.58
CA ALA A 47 34.33 1.07 20.25
C ALA A 47 35.57 1.78 19.72
N LYS A 48 36.37 1.07 18.94
CA LYS A 48 37.57 1.63 18.30
C LYS A 48 37.78 1.06 16.91
N VAL A 49 38.42 1.85 16.06
CA VAL A 49 38.80 1.45 14.71
C VAL A 49 40.31 1.41 14.60
N THR A 50 40.85 0.29 14.14
CA THR A 50 42.27 0.14 13.83
C THR A 50 42.49 0.03 12.33
N GLU A 51 43.67 0.42 11.87
CA GLU A 51 44.12 0.25 10.48
C GLU A 51 45.28 -0.75 10.45
N ASP A 52 45.10 -1.85 9.71
CA ASP A 52 46.13 -2.84 9.45
C ASP A 52 46.78 -2.62 8.08
N ARG A 53 48.11 -2.48 8.09
CA ARG A 53 48.97 -2.30 6.90
C ARG A 53 49.91 -3.49 6.67
N GLY A 54 49.68 -4.63 7.31
CA GLY A 54 50.39 -5.90 7.05
C GLY A 54 51.83 -5.98 7.57
N GLN A 55 52.44 -4.88 8.04
CA GLN A 55 53.77 -4.90 8.67
C GLN A 55 53.76 -4.19 10.04
N ALA A 56 53.22 -4.91 11.02
CA ALA A 56 53.56 -4.84 12.45
C ALA A 56 53.27 -3.55 13.24
N LYS A 57 52.19 -2.83 12.93
CA LYS A 57 51.54 -1.92 13.90
C LYS A 57 50.09 -1.67 13.47
N GLU A 58 49.13 -2.21 14.23
CA GLU A 58 47.75 -1.72 14.21
C GLU A 58 47.78 -0.23 14.61
N ILE A 59 47.34 0.64 13.72
CA ILE A 59 47.25 2.07 14.02
C ILE A 59 45.84 2.34 14.53
N LEU A 60 45.71 2.82 15.76
CA LEU A 60 44.43 3.30 16.27
C LEU A 60 44.01 4.56 15.49
N VAL A 61 42.90 4.46 14.78
CA VAL A 61 42.40 5.52 13.89
C VAL A 61 41.31 6.34 14.54
N TRP A 62 40.51 5.71 15.39
CA TRP A 62 39.38 6.30 16.10
C TRP A 62 39.07 5.47 17.34
N HIS A 63 38.65 6.11 18.42
CA HIS A 63 38.23 5.48 19.67
C HIS A 63 37.21 6.40 20.33
N GLU A 64 36.08 5.85 20.74
CA GLU A 64 35.08 6.53 21.54
C GLU A 64 34.56 5.56 22.62
N GLU A 65 34.51 6.05 23.86
CA GLU A 65 33.84 5.39 24.97
C GLU A 65 32.38 5.81 24.96
N ALA A 66 31.45 4.90 25.26
CA ALA A 66 30.06 5.27 25.47
C ALA A 66 30.00 6.26 26.64
N GLY A 67 29.69 7.53 26.36
CA GLY A 67 29.66 8.54 27.41
C GLY A 67 28.69 8.14 28.52
N GLU A 68 29.08 8.35 29.78
CA GLU A 68 28.18 8.17 30.94
C GLU A 68 26.91 9.00 30.73
N ARG A 69 25.86 8.37 30.20
CA ARG A 69 24.52 8.95 30.22
C ARG A 69 23.96 8.68 31.59
N ALA A 70 23.79 9.75 32.38
CA ALA A 70 22.88 9.73 33.50
C ALA A 70 21.55 9.14 33.02
N ASP A 71 21.08 8.06 33.65
CA ASP A 71 19.81 7.41 33.35
C ASP A 71 18.74 8.48 33.20
N LYS A 72 18.29 8.69 31.97
CA LYS A 72 17.30 9.70 31.65
C LYS A 72 15.99 9.16 32.22
N ALA A 73 15.43 9.85 33.22
CA ALA A 73 14.21 9.42 33.86
C ALA A 73 13.13 9.07 32.81
N VAL A 74 12.57 7.87 32.92
CA VAL A 74 11.55 7.36 32.00
C VAL A 74 10.33 8.27 32.06
N THR A 75 9.89 8.78 30.91
CA THR A 75 8.73 9.67 30.81
C THR A 75 7.68 9.10 29.86
N ILE A 76 6.46 9.63 29.94
CA ILE A 76 5.41 9.28 28.98
C ILE A 76 5.68 9.93 27.62
N THR A 77 5.13 9.34 26.56
CA THR A 77 4.95 10.05 25.28
C THR A 77 3.55 10.66 25.28
N PRO A 78 3.40 12.00 25.27
CA PRO A 78 2.09 12.63 25.26
C PRO A 78 1.25 12.19 24.05
N VAL A 79 -0.04 11.96 24.28
CA VAL A 79 -1.00 11.61 23.23
C VAL A 79 -2.07 12.70 23.11
N GLU A 80 -2.58 12.91 21.90
CA GLU A 80 -3.58 13.96 21.62
C GLU A 80 -5.02 13.47 21.77
N ASP A 81 -5.24 12.16 21.57
CA ASP A 81 -6.55 11.54 21.61
C ASP A 81 -6.50 10.17 22.31
N ALA A 82 -7.64 9.79 22.91
CA ALA A 82 -7.80 8.52 23.62
C ALA A 82 -9.24 7.96 23.47
N PRO A 83 -9.42 6.63 23.36
CA PRO A 83 -10.74 6.03 23.40
C PRO A 83 -11.37 6.27 24.78
N LEU A 84 -12.64 6.68 24.80
CA LEU A 84 -13.34 6.91 26.06
C LEU A 84 -13.60 5.55 26.72
N CYS A 85 -13.03 5.35 27.90
CA CYS A 85 -13.20 4.16 28.71
C CYS A 85 -14.06 4.50 29.93
N GLU A 86 -15.20 3.84 30.10
CA GLU A 86 -16.18 4.13 31.16
C GLU A 86 -16.14 3.09 32.29
N ALA A 87 -15.64 1.90 32.00
CA ALA A 87 -15.51 0.80 32.96
C ALA A 87 -14.14 0.11 32.85
N LEU A 88 -13.82 -0.74 33.83
CA LEU A 88 -12.57 -1.51 33.90
C LEU A 88 -12.29 -2.29 32.63
N ASP A 89 -13.31 -2.97 32.08
CA ASP A 89 -13.16 -3.84 30.89
C ASP A 89 -12.78 -3.06 29.62
N ASP A 90 -13.13 -1.77 29.54
CA ASP A 90 -12.79 -0.94 28.38
C ASP A 90 -11.28 -0.76 28.22
N PHE A 91 -10.53 -0.75 29.33
CA PHE A 91 -9.08 -0.61 29.30
C PHE A 91 -8.34 -1.86 28.83
N TYR A 92 -9.04 -3.01 28.78
CA TYR A 92 -8.49 -4.26 28.24
C TYR A 92 -8.80 -4.44 26.74
N LYS A 93 -9.58 -3.53 26.14
CA LYS A 93 -9.85 -3.51 24.70
C LYS A 93 -8.60 -3.10 23.90
N PRO A 94 -8.43 -3.61 22.68
CA PRO A 94 -7.24 -3.37 21.88
C PRO A 94 -6.95 -1.87 21.62
N GLU A 95 -7.98 -1.04 21.47
CA GLU A 95 -7.82 0.41 21.29
C GLU A 95 -7.12 1.07 22.49
N ALA A 96 -7.52 0.70 23.70
CA ALA A 96 -6.95 1.22 24.93
C ALA A 96 -5.52 0.71 25.14
N ARG A 97 -5.27 -0.58 24.84
CA ARG A 97 -3.93 -1.18 24.95
C ARG A 97 -2.94 -0.62 23.94
N LEU A 98 -3.34 -0.40 22.69
CA LEU A 98 -2.49 0.28 21.68
C LEU A 98 -2.26 1.76 22.02
N LEU A 99 -3.18 2.41 22.74
CA LEU A 99 -2.90 3.72 23.32
C LEU A 99 -1.86 3.62 24.44
N LEU A 100 -1.94 2.62 25.32
CA LEU A 100 -0.92 2.39 26.35
C LEU A 100 0.45 2.10 25.75
N SER A 101 0.53 1.34 24.65
CA SER A 101 1.76 1.12 23.88
C SER A 101 2.45 2.44 23.51
N ARG A 102 1.66 3.43 23.07
CA ARG A 102 2.17 4.74 22.65
C ARG A 102 2.48 5.63 23.86
N LEU A 103 1.57 5.70 24.82
CA LEU A 103 1.71 6.55 26.02
C LEU A 103 2.92 6.14 26.87
N LEU A 104 3.13 4.84 27.05
CA LEU A 104 4.20 4.28 27.89
C LEU A 104 5.37 3.72 27.07
N ARG A 105 5.55 4.19 25.82
CA ARG A 105 6.50 3.62 24.85
C ARG A 105 7.90 3.43 25.45
N GLN A 106 8.45 4.49 26.04
CA GLN A 106 9.80 4.45 26.62
C GLN A 106 9.91 3.37 27.72
N TYR A 107 8.97 3.34 28.65
CA TYR A 107 8.94 2.34 29.72
C TYR A 107 8.78 0.91 29.20
N LEU A 108 7.87 0.70 28.24
CA LEU A 108 7.61 -0.61 27.67
C LEU A 108 8.79 -1.13 26.87
N ASP A 109 9.47 -0.27 26.12
CA ASP A 109 10.62 -0.65 25.31
C ASP A 109 11.84 -0.97 26.20
N GLU A 110 12.11 -0.15 27.23
CA GLU A 110 13.19 -0.41 28.21
C GLU A 110 12.99 -1.73 28.99
N GLN A 111 11.73 -2.11 29.26
CA GLN A 111 11.41 -3.36 29.96
C GLN A 111 11.14 -4.53 28.99
N ALA A 112 11.23 -4.29 27.68
CA ALA A 112 10.81 -5.22 26.63
C ALA A 112 9.41 -5.81 26.88
N LEU A 113 8.41 -5.00 27.25
CA LEU A 113 7.04 -5.44 27.62
C LEU A 113 5.99 -4.99 26.59
N THR A 114 5.01 -5.85 26.32
CA THR A 114 3.74 -5.44 25.69
C THR A 114 2.72 -4.94 26.71
N PRO A 115 1.74 -4.09 26.33
CA PRO A 115 0.61 -3.77 27.22
C PRO A 115 -0.16 -5.02 27.69
N LEU A 116 -0.26 -6.04 26.84
CA LEU A 116 -0.81 -7.35 27.18
C LEU A 116 -0.10 -7.95 28.40
N GLU A 117 1.24 -7.98 28.39
CA GLU A 117 2.05 -8.44 29.54
C GLU A 117 1.96 -7.52 30.75
N LEU A 118 1.97 -6.21 30.52
CA LEU A 118 1.87 -5.21 31.58
C LEU A 118 0.58 -5.35 32.40
N LEU A 119 -0.57 -5.50 31.72
CA LEU A 119 -1.89 -5.46 32.35
C LEU A 119 -2.34 -6.79 32.96
N HIS A 120 -1.74 -7.91 32.56
CA HIS A 120 -2.14 -9.25 33.00
C HIS A 120 -1.11 -9.93 33.89
N ASP A 121 0.10 -9.38 34.02
CA ASP A 121 1.07 -9.82 35.01
C ASP A 121 1.03 -8.93 36.26
N LEU A 122 0.84 -9.56 37.42
CA LEU A 122 0.73 -8.88 38.71
C LEU A 122 2.00 -8.13 39.10
N THR A 123 3.18 -8.65 38.73
CA THR A 123 4.47 -8.01 39.04
C THR A 123 4.61 -6.74 38.21
N ASN A 124 4.38 -6.83 36.91
CA ASN A 124 4.51 -5.70 35.98
C ASN A 124 3.59 -4.54 36.37
N ILE A 125 2.29 -4.80 36.59
CA ILE A 125 1.35 -3.73 36.95
C ILE A 125 1.66 -3.12 38.32
N ARG A 126 2.17 -3.89 39.27
CA ARG A 126 2.61 -3.37 40.57
C ARG A 126 3.86 -2.51 40.44
N THR A 127 4.80 -2.91 39.58
CA THR A 127 6.01 -2.14 39.31
C THR A 127 5.64 -0.79 38.69
N LEU A 128 4.75 -0.77 37.69
CA LEU A 128 4.22 0.47 37.13
C LEU A 128 3.51 1.31 38.20
N LYS A 129 2.67 0.70 39.04
CA LYS A 129 1.97 1.41 40.12
C LYS A 129 2.90 2.05 41.13
N ARG A 130 4.04 1.43 41.42
CA ARG A 130 5.07 1.97 42.34
C ARG A 130 5.86 3.13 41.71
N ASN A 131 5.85 3.27 40.39
CA ASN A 131 6.42 4.41 39.71
C ASN A 131 5.39 5.56 39.70
N ASP A 132 5.23 6.20 40.86
CA ASP A 132 4.25 7.25 41.08
C ASP A 132 4.40 8.40 40.06
N ASP A 133 5.63 8.77 39.70
CA ASP A 133 5.89 9.85 38.74
C ASP A 133 5.37 9.52 37.34
N LEU A 134 5.70 8.34 36.81
CA LEU A 134 5.26 7.91 35.48
C LEU A 134 3.75 7.71 35.45
N LEU A 135 3.18 7.08 36.50
CA LEU A 135 1.74 6.84 36.58
C LEU A 135 0.97 8.16 36.67
N ASN A 136 1.42 9.11 37.50
CA ASN A 136 0.79 10.43 37.61
C ASN A 136 0.83 11.21 36.29
N GLN A 137 1.94 11.15 35.54
CA GLN A 137 2.01 11.75 34.22
C GLN A 137 0.99 11.11 33.26
N ALA A 138 0.90 9.79 33.26
CA ALA A 138 -0.05 9.05 32.42
C ALA A 138 -1.51 9.38 32.77
N THR A 139 -1.88 9.36 34.05
CA THR A 139 -3.26 9.66 34.50
C THR A 139 -3.62 11.13 34.28
N GLN A 140 -2.68 12.07 34.41
CA GLN A 140 -2.91 13.48 34.06
C GLN A 140 -3.15 13.66 32.57
N CYS A 141 -2.35 13.01 31.72
CA CYS A 141 -2.49 13.08 30.26
C CYS A 141 -3.87 12.57 29.82
N ILE A 142 -4.23 11.34 30.21
CA ILE A 142 -5.52 10.73 29.83
C ILE A 142 -6.69 11.40 30.53
N GLY A 143 -6.54 11.79 31.80
CA GLY A 143 -7.56 12.51 32.55
C GLY A 143 -7.91 13.86 31.90
N GLY A 144 -6.92 14.56 31.35
CA GLY A 144 -7.13 15.78 30.57
C GLY A 144 -7.95 15.55 29.30
N ILE A 145 -7.70 14.46 28.57
CA ILE A 145 -8.45 14.09 27.37
C ILE A 145 -9.89 13.69 27.73
N PHE A 146 -10.07 12.86 28.76
CA PHE A 146 -11.39 12.42 29.21
C PHE A 146 -12.25 13.57 29.71
N ALA A 147 -11.66 14.52 30.43
CA ALA A 147 -12.35 15.73 30.87
C ALA A 147 -12.87 16.56 29.69
N LYS A 148 -12.05 16.74 28.66
CA LYS A 148 -12.46 17.45 27.43
C LYS A 148 -13.60 16.73 26.70
N LYS A 149 -13.52 15.40 26.55
CA LYS A 149 -14.53 14.61 25.84
C LYS A 149 -15.86 14.50 26.58
N THR A 150 -15.83 14.42 27.91
CA THR A 150 -17.02 14.21 28.75
C THR A 150 -17.61 15.50 29.32
N GLY A 151 -16.90 16.62 29.22
CA GLY A 151 -17.27 17.89 29.87
C GLY A 151 -17.10 17.89 31.39
N LYS A 152 -16.52 16.83 31.98
CA LYS A 152 -16.26 16.71 33.42
C LYS A 152 -15.01 17.48 33.83
N LYS A 153 -14.82 17.69 35.14
CA LYS A 153 -13.60 18.31 35.66
C LYS A 153 -12.39 17.36 35.51
N PRO A 154 -11.17 17.87 35.19
CA PRO A 154 -9.96 17.05 35.12
C PRO A 154 -9.71 16.20 36.37
N LEU A 155 -9.92 16.78 37.56
CA LEU A 155 -9.75 16.07 38.83
C LEU A 155 -10.69 14.87 38.99
N GLU A 156 -11.92 14.94 38.48
CA GLU A 156 -12.86 13.82 38.52
C GLU A 156 -12.42 12.69 37.58
N SER A 157 -11.89 13.04 36.42
CA SER A 157 -11.37 12.08 35.45
C SER A 157 -10.10 11.38 35.98
N MET A 158 -9.19 12.13 36.62
CA MET A 158 -8.00 11.55 37.26
C MET A 158 -8.37 10.59 38.39
N LYS A 159 -9.29 10.97 39.30
CA LYS A 159 -9.77 10.09 40.37
C LYS A 159 -10.43 8.81 39.85
N PHE A 160 -11.13 8.89 38.72
CA PHE A 160 -11.67 7.72 38.05
C PHE A 160 -10.55 6.80 37.56
N LEU A 161 -9.53 7.35 36.89
CA LEU A 161 -8.38 6.58 36.41
C LEU A 161 -7.61 5.91 37.55
N ASP A 162 -7.37 6.61 38.66
CA ASP A 162 -6.70 6.04 39.84
C ASP A 162 -7.47 4.83 40.38
N LYS A 163 -8.80 4.96 40.49
CA LYS A 163 -9.68 3.86 40.90
C LYS A 163 -9.59 2.68 39.92
N ILE A 164 -9.55 2.95 38.62
CA ILE A 164 -9.40 1.92 37.59
C ILE A 164 -8.06 1.19 37.75
N VAL A 165 -6.96 1.90 37.98
CA VAL A 165 -5.63 1.29 38.20
C VAL A 165 -5.66 0.37 39.43
N ASP A 166 -6.27 0.80 40.53
CA ASP A 166 -6.46 -0.05 41.71
C ASP A 166 -7.29 -1.32 41.39
N GLN A 167 -8.34 -1.18 40.59
CA GLN A 167 -9.15 -2.31 40.13
C GLN A 167 -8.37 -3.27 39.22
N MET A 168 -7.50 -2.76 38.34
CA MET A 168 -6.64 -3.58 37.49
C MET A 168 -5.67 -4.40 38.33
N VAL A 169 -5.03 -3.79 39.34
CA VAL A 169 -4.14 -4.53 40.27
C VAL A 169 -4.93 -5.58 41.04
N GLY A 170 -6.14 -5.25 41.51
CA GLY A 170 -7.03 -6.21 42.17
C GLY A 170 -7.40 -7.40 41.28
N ARG A 171 -7.67 -7.15 39.99
CA ARG A 171 -7.98 -8.21 39.02
C ARG A 171 -6.76 -9.09 38.73
N ALA A 172 -5.59 -8.50 38.51
CA ALA A 172 -4.34 -9.24 38.33
C ALA A 172 -3.98 -10.07 39.57
N GLU A 173 -4.25 -9.59 40.79
CA GLU A 173 -4.04 -10.36 42.02
C GLU A 173 -4.99 -11.56 42.10
N THR A 174 -6.26 -11.36 41.73
CA THR A 174 -7.29 -12.41 41.74
C THR A 174 -6.95 -13.53 40.75
N TYR A 175 -6.42 -13.17 39.58
CA TYR A 175 -6.13 -14.10 38.48
C TYR A 175 -4.62 -14.14 38.16
N LYS A 176 -3.78 -14.35 39.19
CA LYS A 176 -2.30 -14.33 39.05
C LYS A 176 -1.67 -15.63 38.54
N ASP A 177 -2.38 -16.76 38.62
CA ASP A 177 -1.85 -18.07 38.21
C ASP A 177 -2.50 -18.54 36.91
N PHE A 178 -1.73 -18.44 35.82
CA PHE A 178 -2.14 -18.91 34.49
C PHE A 178 -1.57 -20.30 34.14
N SER A 179 -0.89 -20.99 35.06
CA SER A 179 -0.19 -22.26 34.78
C SER A 179 -1.11 -23.34 34.20
N SER A 180 -2.34 -23.44 34.73
CA SER A 180 -3.37 -24.38 34.26
C SER A 180 -3.81 -24.07 32.83
N TYR A 181 -4.00 -22.80 32.48
CA TYR A 181 -4.34 -22.35 31.13
C TYR A 181 -3.17 -22.50 30.16
N GLN A 182 -1.93 -22.28 30.61
CA GLN A 182 -0.74 -22.45 29.78
C GLN A 182 -0.58 -23.89 29.26
N ALA A 183 -0.96 -24.88 30.06
CA ALA A 183 -0.92 -26.28 29.66
C ALA A 183 -1.85 -26.56 28.47
N LEU A 184 -2.97 -25.85 28.36
CA LEU A 184 -4.00 -26.07 27.33
C LEU A 184 -3.54 -25.69 25.92
N PHE A 185 -2.55 -24.80 25.78
CA PHE A 185 -1.99 -24.46 24.47
C PHE A 185 -1.38 -25.68 23.74
N LYS A 186 -0.97 -26.73 24.47
CA LYS A 186 -0.40 -27.95 23.88
C LYS A 186 -1.45 -28.85 23.23
N ASP A 187 -2.66 -28.92 23.79
CA ASP A 187 -3.65 -29.93 23.43
C ASP A 187 -4.75 -29.43 22.49
N GLY A 188 -4.71 -28.17 22.07
CA GLY A 188 -5.72 -27.57 21.19
C GLY A 188 -5.60 -26.06 20.98
N GLY A 189 -4.42 -25.48 21.28
CA GLY A 189 -4.14 -24.06 21.06
C GLY A 189 -5.00 -23.13 21.93
N ILE A 190 -5.18 -21.90 21.44
CA ILE A 190 -5.92 -20.85 22.14
C ILE A 190 -7.40 -21.18 22.34
N LYS A 191 -7.99 -22.00 21.45
CA LYS A 191 -9.39 -22.41 21.55
C LYS A 191 -9.70 -23.10 22.88
N LYS A 192 -8.84 -24.02 23.33
CA LYS A 192 -9.04 -24.70 24.62
C LYS A 192 -8.95 -23.74 25.81
N VAL A 193 -8.15 -22.70 25.69
CA VAL A 193 -8.07 -21.63 26.70
C VAL A 193 -9.39 -20.85 26.73
N ILE A 194 -9.94 -20.51 25.56
CA ILE A 194 -11.25 -19.85 25.44
C ILE A 194 -12.35 -20.72 26.04
N ASP A 195 -12.41 -22.01 25.68
CA ASP A 195 -13.41 -22.94 26.21
C ASP A 195 -13.30 -23.11 27.74
N ALA A 196 -12.08 -23.07 28.29
CA ALA A 196 -11.86 -23.10 29.74
C ALA A 196 -12.28 -21.79 30.42
N ALA A 197 -11.96 -20.65 29.82
CA ALA A 197 -12.33 -19.33 30.32
C ALA A 197 -13.85 -19.13 30.29
N ALA A 198 -14.55 -19.67 29.29
CA ALA A 198 -16.01 -19.59 29.15
C ALA A 198 -16.82 -20.20 30.31
N LYS A 199 -16.16 -20.89 31.25
CA LYS A 199 -16.77 -21.36 32.51
C LYS A 199 -17.04 -20.23 33.50
N GLU A 200 -16.33 -19.11 33.37
CA GLU A 200 -16.60 -17.90 34.15
C GLU A 200 -17.89 -17.23 33.68
N LYS A 201 -18.65 -16.67 34.62
CA LYS A 201 -19.94 -16.02 34.30
C LYS A 201 -19.79 -14.65 33.65
N ASP A 202 -18.71 -13.95 33.96
CA ASP A 202 -18.48 -12.57 33.55
C ASP A 202 -17.64 -12.53 32.26
N GLU A 203 -18.17 -11.96 31.18
CA GLU A 203 -17.49 -11.90 29.88
C GLU A 203 -16.17 -11.10 29.93
N GLY A 204 -16.10 -10.06 30.76
CA GLY A 204 -14.87 -9.30 30.98
C GLY A 204 -13.79 -10.16 31.62
N VAL A 205 -14.17 -11.01 32.58
CA VAL A 205 -13.26 -11.98 33.20
C VAL A 205 -12.84 -13.05 32.21
N GLN A 206 -13.75 -13.58 31.39
CA GLN A 206 -13.41 -14.54 30.33
C GLN A 206 -12.32 -13.98 29.42
N GLY A 207 -12.52 -12.74 28.93
CA GLY A 207 -11.55 -12.05 28.08
C GLY A 207 -10.22 -11.77 28.79
N PHE A 208 -10.25 -11.40 30.07
CA PHE A 208 -9.06 -11.21 30.89
C PHE A 208 -8.25 -12.50 31.03
N ILE A 209 -8.91 -13.64 31.28
CA ILE A 209 -8.24 -14.94 31.44
C ILE A 209 -7.53 -15.37 30.14
N VAL A 210 -8.20 -15.25 28.99
CA VAL A 210 -7.61 -15.63 27.70
C VAL A 210 -6.38 -14.78 27.39
N ARG A 211 -6.49 -13.46 27.60
CA ARG A 211 -5.37 -12.51 27.41
C ARG A 211 -4.24 -12.77 28.39
N GLY A 212 -4.53 -13.04 29.67
CA GLY A 212 -3.50 -13.34 30.66
C GLY A 212 -2.77 -14.66 30.42
N ALA A 213 -3.49 -15.69 29.96
CA ALA A 213 -2.87 -16.94 29.53
C ALA A 213 -1.94 -16.74 28.32
N LEU A 214 -2.35 -15.90 27.37
CA LEU A 214 -1.53 -15.53 26.21
C LEU A 214 -0.31 -14.68 26.63
N ALA A 215 -0.50 -13.68 27.48
CA ALA A 215 0.55 -12.84 28.06
C ALA A 215 1.63 -13.70 28.72
N ALA A 216 1.22 -14.62 29.60
CA ALA A 216 2.14 -15.50 30.31
C ALA A 216 2.84 -16.50 29.36
N ARG A 217 2.25 -16.81 28.20
CA ARG A 217 2.88 -17.65 27.16
C ARG A 217 3.94 -16.88 26.38
N ILE A 218 3.65 -15.62 26.03
CA ILE A 218 4.53 -14.69 25.30
C ILE A 218 5.73 -14.28 26.16
N ALA A 219 5.50 -14.02 27.46
CA ALA A 219 6.53 -13.63 28.43
C ALA A 219 7.64 -14.67 28.65
N LYS A 220 7.52 -15.88 28.07
CA LYS A 220 8.61 -16.87 28.06
C LYS A 220 9.71 -16.56 27.05
N SER A 221 9.45 -15.65 26.11
CA SER A 221 10.43 -15.14 25.15
C SER A 221 11.07 -13.88 25.71
N ALA A 222 12.40 -13.79 25.64
CA ALA A 222 13.16 -12.67 26.17
C ALA A 222 13.26 -11.49 25.19
N ASP A 223 13.02 -11.72 23.90
CA ASP A 223 13.19 -10.79 22.80
C ASP A 223 11.88 -10.57 22.03
N TRP A 224 11.81 -9.51 21.22
CA TRP A 224 10.61 -9.17 20.46
C TRP A 224 10.34 -10.17 19.32
N GLU A 225 11.40 -10.67 18.68
CA GLU A 225 11.29 -11.71 17.64
C GLU A 225 10.65 -12.99 18.19
N GLY A 226 11.09 -13.47 19.35
CA GLY A 226 10.54 -14.66 19.99
C GLY A 226 9.09 -14.46 20.43
N LYS A 227 8.71 -13.25 20.86
CA LYS A 227 7.31 -12.91 21.20
C LYS A 227 6.41 -12.97 19.96
N LEU A 228 6.88 -12.44 18.83
CA LEU A 228 6.18 -12.52 17.56
C LEU A 228 6.06 -13.98 17.09
N LEU A 229 7.15 -14.75 17.11
CA LEU A 229 7.17 -16.15 16.68
C LEU A 229 6.21 -17.04 17.45
N VAL A 230 6.09 -16.85 18.77
CA VAL A 230 5.10 -17.56 19.60
C VAL A 230 3.68 -17.26 19.13
N SER A 231 3.37 -15.98 18.89
CA SER A 231 2.04 -15.54 18.46
C SER A 231 1.70 -16.01 17.05
N VAL A 232 2.63 -15.90 16.11
CA VAL A 232 2.52 -16.43 14.73
C VAL A 232 2.30 -17.94 14.75
N GLY A 233 3.11 -18.69 15.51
CA GLY A 233 2.99 -20.15 15.59
C GLY A 233 1.68 -20.64 16.22
N LEU A 234 1.09 -19.86 17.13
CA LEU A 234 -0.26 -20.11 17.64
C LEU A 234 -1.33 -19.76 16.59
N ALA A 235 -1.16 -18.65 15.88
CA ALA A 235 -2.10 -18.20 14.86
C ALA A 235 -2.19 -19.18 13.69
N GLU A 236 -1.07 -19.72 13.20
CA GLU A 236 -1.03 -20.74 12.14
C GLU A 236 -1.94 -21.93 12.45
N LYS A 237 -1.88 -22.43 13.70
CA LYS A 237 -2.63 -23.60 14.16
C LYS A 237 -4.07 -23.30 14.55
N THR A 238 -4.46 -22.03 14.57
CA THR A 238 -5.79 -21.59 14.99
C THR A 238 -6.73 -21.48 13.79
N ALA A 239 -7.84 -22.20 13.83
CA ALA A 239 -8.87 -22.16 12.79
C ALA A 239 -10.10 -21.32 13.20
N ASP A 240 -10.29 -21.06 14.50
CA ASP A 240 -11.43 -20.30 14.99
C ASP A 240 -11.16 -18.78 14.98
N ALA A 241 -12.18 -18.02 14.57
CA ALA A 241 -12.08 -16.58 14.46
C ALA A 241 -11.89 -15.89 15.83
N ALA A 242 -12.44 -16.45 16.92
CA ALA A 242 -12.33 -15.86 18.25
C ALA A 242 -10.88 -15.87 18.76
N GLY A 243 -10.21 -17.01 18.66
CA GLY A 243 -8.80 -17.19 18.99
C GLY A 243 -7.89 -16.36 18.10
N LEU A 244 -8.19 -16.30 16.79
CA LEU A 244 -7.43 -15.47 15.87
C LEU A 244 -7.47 -13.99 16.26
N ARG A 245 -8.61 -13.47 16.73
CA ARG A 245 -8.72 -12.07 17.20
C ARG A 245 -7.77 -11.77 18.35
N TYR A 246 -7.69 -12.63 19.36
CA TYR A 246 -6.73 -12.43 20.47
C TYR A 246 -5.27 -12.46 20.02
N LEU A 247 -4.94 -13.31 19.06
CA LEU A 247 -3.59 -13.45 18.52
C LEU A 247 -3.21 -12.28 17.61
N ASP A 248 -4.15 -11.79 16.81
CA ASP A 248 -4.02 -10.57 16.02
C ASP A 248 -3.76 -9.35 16.90
N GLU A 249 -4.54 -9.18 17.97
CA GLU A 249 -4.30 -8.10 18.95
C GLU A 249 -2.89 -8.18 19.56
N ALA A 250 -2.42 -9.39 19.93
CA ALA A 250 -1.09 -9.56 20.52
C ALA A 250 0.05 -9.27 19.53
N MET A 251 -0.08 -9.72 18.27
CA MET A 251 0.90 -9.42 17.22
C MET A 251 0.93 -7.93 16.90
N ALA A 252 -0.23 -7.28 16.85
CA ALA A 252 -0.32 -5.84 16.66
C ALA A 252 0.41 -5.06 17.77
N GLU A 253 0.32 -5.49 19.03
CA GLU A 253 1.03 -4.84 20.15
C GLU A 253 2.54 -5.01 20.08
N VAL A 254 3.04 -6.20 19.73
CA VAL A 254 4.47 -6.43 19.50
C VAL A 254 4.96 -5.52 18.37
N LEU A 255 4.24 -5.49 17.26
CA LEU A 255 4.60 -4.73 16.08
C LEU A 255 4.34 -3.22 16.21
N ASP A 256 3.76 -2.70 17.30
CA ASP A 256 3.60 -1.26 17.51
C ASP A 256 4.89 -0.62 18.10
N GLY A 257 5.76 -1.39 18.75
CA GLY A 257 7.05 -0.92 19.28
C GLY A 257 7.99 -0.42 18.18
N SER A 258 8.76 0.64 18.44
CA SER A 258 9.83 1.06 17.52
C SER A 258 11.03 0.12 17.62
N GLU A 259 11.46 -0.19 18.84
CA GLU A 259 12.55 -1.14 19.10
C GLU A 259 12.21 -2.53 18.58
N ALA A 260 11.00 -3.01 18.88
CA ALA A 260 10.50 -4.29 18.38
C ALA A 260 10.55 -4.40 16.86
N VAL A 261 10.16 -3.34 16.14
CA VAL A 261 10.23 -3.32 14.67
C VAL A 261 11.68 -3.31 14.19
N GLN A 262 12.57 -2.56 14.81
CA GLN A 262 13.99 -2.57 14.43
C GLN A 262 14.62 -3.94 14.64
N GLU A 263 14.34 -4.59 15.77
CA GLU A 263 14.80 -5.94 16.06
C GLU A 263 14.26 -6.95 15.04
N ILE A 264 12.93 -6.97 14.84
CA ILE A 264 12.26 -7.97 13.99
C ILE A 264 12.57 -7.77 12.50
N PHE A 265 12.61 -6.52 12.02
CA PHE A 265 12.86 -6.22 10.61
C PHE A 265 14.35 -6.22 10.28
N GLY A 266 15.21 -6.20 11.30
CA GLY A 266 16.65 -6.14 11.15
C GLY A 266 17.13 -4.91 10.39
N TYR A 267 18.36 -5.00 9.88
CA TYR A 267 18.97 -3.92 9.13
C TYR A 267 18.22 -3.64 7.82
N GLN A 268 17.75 -2.40 7.66
CA GLN A 268 17.12 -1.92 6.44
C GLN A 268 18.04 -0.91 5.76
N ARG A 269 18.25 -1.08 4.44
CA ARG A 269 19.15 -0.21 3.65
C ARG A 269 18.74 1.26 3.73
N ASN A 270 17.44 1.53 3.76
CA ASN A 270 16.84 2.85 3.87
C ASN A 270 15.37 2.76 4.33
N LEU A 271 14.75 3.92 4.56
CA LEU A 271 13.36 4.00 5.00
C LEU A 271 12.39 3.41 3.98
N ALA A 272 12.62 3.62 2.68
CA ALA A 272 11.79 3.05 1.62
C ALA A 272 11.71 1.53 1.72
N SER A 273 12.85 0.84 1.88
CA SER A 273 12.90 -0.62 2.01
C SER A 273 12.15 -1.14 3.24
N ALA A 274 12.23 -0.42 4.37
CA ALA A 274 11.47 -0.75 5.56
C ALA A 274 9.95 -0.64 5.30
N LEU A 275 9.52 0.44 4.66
CA LEU A 275 8.10 0.66 4.32
C LEU A 275 7.58 -0.37 3.31
N GLN A 276 8.35 -0.67 2.27
CA GLN A 276 8.03 -1.72 1.29
C GLN A 276 7.89 -3.08 1.97
N THR A 277 8.77 -3.41 2.92
CA THR A 277 8.67 -4.65 3.71
C THR A 277 7.35 -4.72 4.49
N MET A 278 6.97 -3.65 5.21
CA MET A 278 5.69 -3.60 5.92
C MET A 278 4.47 -3.76 4.99
N VAL A 279 4.54 -3.14 3.81
CA VAL A 279 3.51 -3.22 2.77
C VAL A 279 3.40 -4.64 2.21
N LYS A 280 4.52 -5.29 1.89
CA LYS A 280 4.57 -6.67 1.40
C LYS A 280 4.07 -7.66 2.44
N ILE A 281 4.41 -7.48 3.72
CA ILE A 281 3.89 -8.31 4.81
C ILE A 281 2.37 -8.17 4.89
N CYS A 282 1.84 -6.94 4.88
CA CYS A 282 0.39 -6.72 4.92
C CYS A 282 -0.34 -7.29 3.69
N ALA A 283 0.34 -7.31 2.55
CA ALA A 283 -0.17 -7.90 1.31
C ALA A 283 -0.07 -9.43 1.28
N GLY A 284 0.67 -10.04 2.21
CA GLY A 284 1.00 -11.46 2.20
C GLY A 284 1.90 -11.89 1.05
N THR A 285 2.71 -10.97 0.52
CA THR A 285 3.62 -11.19 -0.63
C THR A 285 5.10 -11.07 -0.28
N TYR A 286 5.42 -10.82 0.98
CA TYR A 286 6.79 -10.82 1.45
C TYR A 286 7.37 -12.24 1.42
N SER A 287 8.52 -12.40 0.76
CA SER A 287 9.33 -13.62 0.70
C SER A 287 10.81 -13.22 0.65
N ILE A 288 11.68 -14.00 1.28
CA ILE A 288 13.14 -13.81 1.17
C ILE A 288 13.73 -14.95 0.35
N SER A 289 14.74 -14.66 -0.46
CA SER A 289 15.46 -15.67 -1.26
C SER A 289 16.50 -16.49 -0.48
N ASP A 290 16.79 -16.12 0.78
CA ASP A 290 17.78 -16.73 1.66
C ASP A 290 17.25 -16.77 3.12
N ASP A 291 17.65 -17.81 3.85
CA ASP A 291 17.06 -18.41 5.08
C ASP A 291 16.99 -17.53 6.36
N THR A 292 17.15 -16.20 6.27
CA THR A 292 17.42 -15.32 7.42
C THR A 292 16.30 -14.35 7.84
N SER A 293 15.02 -14.60 7.50
CA SER A 293 13.92 -14.03 8.31
C SER A 293 12.64 -14.89 8.29
N ALA A 294 12.70 -16.06 8.93
CA ALA A 294 11.56 -16.95 9.12
C ALA A 294 10.31 -16.30 9.79
N PRO A 295 10.42 -15.34 10.74
CA PRO A 295 9.23 -14.77 11.39
C PRO A 295 8.36 -13.92 10.45
N LEU A 296 8.98 -13.05 9.66
CA LEU A 296 8.25 -12.12 8.79
C LEU A 296 7.61 -12.80 7.59
N GLU A 297 8.25 -13.82 7.03
CA GLU A 297 7.67 -14.62 5.96
C GLU A 297 6.46 -15.41 6.45
N ARG A 298 6.54 -16.00 7.66
CA ARG A 298 5.40 -16.69 8.30
C ARG A 298 4.28 -15.72 8.63
N LEU A 299 4.60 -14.53 9.14
CA LEU A 299 3.61 -13.47 9.35
C LEU A 299 2.96 -13.06 8.02
N SER A 300 3.74 -12.83 6.97
CA SER A 300 3.25 -12.52 5.63
C SER A 300 2.29 -13.61 5.11
N ALA A 301 2.65 -14.88 5.22
CA ALA A 301 1.78 -15.99 4.86
C ALA A 301 0.46 -16.00 5.66
N LEU A 302 0.50 -15.64 6.95
CA LEU A 302 -0.71 -15.46 7.76
C LEU A 302 -1.57 -14.28 7.26
N MET A 303 -0.97 -13.12 7.00
CA MET A 303 -1.68 -11.94 6.47
C MET A 303 -2.34 -12.23 5.12
N GLY A 304 -1.71 -13.05 4.27
CA GLY A 304 -2.28 -13.46 2.99
C GLY A 304 -3.38 -14.51 3.07
N SER A 305 -3.51 -15.22 4.20
CA SER A 305 -4.45 -16.34 4.35
C SER A 305 -5.54 -16.14 5.41
N LYS A 306 -5.39 -15.16 6.32
CA LYS A 306 -6.30 -14.90 7.44
C LYS A 306 -6.60 -13.41 7.57
N ASP A 307 -7.77 -13.09 8.14
CA ASP A 307 -8.15 -11.72 8.45
C ASP A 307 -7.47 -11.26 9.75
N MET A 308 -6.58 -10.27 9.63
CA MET A 308 -5.69 -9.78 10.69
C MET A 308 -5.79 -8.25 10.82
N PRO A 309 -6.99 -7.72 11.14
CA PRO A 309 -7.27 -6.29 11.04
C PRO A 309 -6.42 -5.42 11.96
N TRP A 310 -6.06 -5.89 13.17
CA TRP A 310 -5.26 -5.11 14.11
C TRP A 310 -3.80 -5.04 13.68
N THR A 311 -3.22 -6.17 13.28
CA THR A 311 -1.84 -6.23 12.80
C THR A 311 -1.68 -5.39 11.53
N GLN A 312 -2.62 -5.52 10.59
CA GLN A 312 -2.65 -4.69 9.38
C GLN A 312 -2.73 -3.21 9.72
N LYS A 313 -3.63 -2.84 10.65
CA LYS A 313 -3.82 -1.45 11.09
C LYS A 313 -2.53 -0.86 11.64
N VAL A 314 -1.85 -1.53 12.58
CA VAL A 314 -0.62 -1.01 13.21
C VAL A 314 0.49 -0.81 12.18
N LEU A 315 0.71 -1.79 11.29
CA LEU A 315 1.73 -1.68 10.25
C LEU A 315 1.42 -0.54 9.27
N MET A 316 0.16 -0.39 8.84
CA MET A 316 -0.25 0.67 7.93
C MET A 316 -0.23 2.06 8.59
N GLU A 317 -0.56 2.17 9.88
CA GLU A 317 -0.40 3.42 10.64
C GLU A 317 1.07 3.82 10.79
N LYS A 318 1.99 2.86 10.92
CA LYS A 318 3.43 3.13 10.87
C LYS A 318 3.87 3.61 9.49
N VAL A 319 3.40 2.97 8.42
CA VAL A 319 3.67 3.43 7.06
C VAL A 319 3.19 4.87 6.85
N GLY A 320 1.95 5.17 7.28
CA GLY A 320 1.39 6.52 7.21
C GLY A 320 2.18 7.56 8.00
N ARG A 321 2.55 7.27 9.25
CA ARG A 321 3.37 8.18 10.07
C ARG A 321 4.73 8.46 9.43
N SER A 322 5.38 7.44 8.86
CA SER A 322 6.67 7.59 8.18
C SER A 322 6.56 8.40 6.90
N LEU A 323 5.49 8.21 6.12
CA LEU A 323 5.20 9.00 4.92
C LEU A 323 4.90 10.47 5.23
N ALA A 324 4.17 10.74 6.31
CA ALA A 324 3.90 12.10 6.78
C ALA A 324 5.15 12.80 7.35
N GLY A 325 6.17 12.02 7.72
CA GLY A 325 7.43 12.53 8.22
C GLY A 325 8.27 13.25 7.16
N ILE A 326 9.25 14.02 7.62
CA ILE A 326 10.17 14.80 6.77
C ILE A 326 11.45 14.04 6.40
N SER A 327 11.71 12.90 7.05
CA SER A 327 12.92 12.09 6.80
C SER A 327 12.94 11.59 5.35
N PRO A 328 14.07 11.70 4.62
CA PRO A 328 14.18 11.18 3.25
C PRO A 328 13.88 9.67 3.17
N LEU A 329 13.23 9.23 2.10
CA LEU A 329 12.95 7.79 1.90
C LEU A 329 14.23 7.01 1.61
N THR A 330 15.16 7.63 0.90
CA THR A 330 16.46 7.07 0.53
C THR A 330 17.56 8.08 0.88
N LYS A 331 18.80 7.60 1.08
CA LYS A 331 19.99 8.44 1.27
C LYS A 331 20.61 8.91 -0.08
N GLY A 332 19.92 8.65 -1.20
CA GLY A 332 20.43 8.82 -2.56
C GLY A 332 20.16 10.20 -3.15
N ALA A 333 20.27 10.31 -4.48
CA ALA A 333 19.84 11.50 -5.19
C ALA A 333 18.32 11.65 -5.13
N ARG A 334 17.81 12.84 -5.48
CA ARG A 334 16.37 13.11 -5.51
C ARG A 334 15.60 12.14 -6.42
N GLU A 335 16.20 11.72 -7.53
CA GLU A 335 15.62 10.74 -8.44
C GLU A 335 15.40 9.39 -7.73
N ASP A 336 16.37 8.94 -6.92
CA ASP A 336 16.24 7.71 -6.12
C ASP A 336 15.09 7.80 -5.13
N GLU A 337 14.86 8.98 -4.54
CA GLU A 337 13.73 9.20 -3.63
C GLU A 337 12.38 9.19 -4.36
N GLN A 338 12.32 9.80 -5.54
CA GLN A 338 11.12 9.78 -6.38
C GLN A 338 10.76 8.36 -6.83
N ASP A 339 11.75 7.59 -7.27
CA ASP A 339 11.53 6.22 -7.72
C ASP A 339 11.12 5.30 -6.58
N ALA A 340 11.77 5.44 -5.41
CA ALA A 340 11.37 4.73 -4.20
C ALA A 340 9.92 5.05 -3.77
N PHE A 341 9.52 6.33 -3.85
CA PHE A 341 8.15 6.72 -3.56
C PHE A 341 7.15 6.12 -4.57
N ARG A 342 7.46 6.17 -5.87
CA ARG A 342 6.61 5.60 -6.93
C ARG A 342 6.45 4.08 -6.77
N GLU A 343 7.52 3.38 -6.42
CA GLU A 343 7.51 1.94 -6.17
C GLU A 343 6.67 1.59 -4.95
N LEU A 344 6.87 2.28 -3.82
CA LEU A 344 6.07 2.10 -2.61
C LEU A 344 4.58 2.32 -2.87
N MET A 345 4.24 3.39 -3.59
CA MET A 345 2.86 3.67 -3.99
C MET A 345 2.29 2.54 -4.84
N ARG A 346 3.04 2.06 -5.84
CA ARG A 346 2.60 0.95 -6.70
C ARG A 346 2.30 -0.32 -5.90
N GLU A 347 3.15 -0.67 -4.93
CA GLU A 347 2.96 -1.83 -4.05
C GLU A 347 1.69 -1.66 -3.18
N MET A 348 1.56 -0.53 -2.49
CA MET A 348 0.38 -0.25 -1.64
C MET A 348 -0.93 -0.30 -2.43
N LEU A 349 -0.90 0.18 -3.68
CA LEU A 349 -2.06 0.23 -4.57
C LEU A 349 -2.39 -1.13 -5.19
N GLY A 350 -1.38 -1.89 -5.60
CA GLY A 350 -1.55 -3.24 -6.15
C GLY A 350 -2.21 -4.21 -5.17
N HIS A 351 -2.01 -3.99 -3.87
CA HIS A 351 -2.53 -4.84 -2.81
C HIS A 351 -3.80 -4.32 -2.12
N LYS A 352 -4.45 -3.28 -2.68
CA LYS A 352 -5.68 -2.66 -2.12
C LYS A 352 -5.51 -2.18 -0.67
N LEU A 353 -4.30 -1.80 -0.26
CA LEU A 353 -4.00 -1.41 1.13
C LEU A 353 -4.54 -0.01 1.48
N PHE A 354 -4.93 0.78 0.48
CA PHE A 354 -5.67 2.05 0.65
C PHE A 354 -7.18 1.83 0.88
N ASN A 355 -7.58 0.80 1.62
CA ASN A 355 -9.01 0.52 1.82
C ASN A 355 -9.56 1.25 3.05
N ASN A 356 -10.27 2.37 2.85
CA ASN A 356 -10.80 3.22 3.92
C ASN A 356 -9.69 3.84 4.79
N ALA A 357 -8.57 4.18 4.18
CA ALA A 357 -7.36 4.62 4.87
C ALA A 357 -7.10 6.12 4.63
N GLY A 358 -8.08 6.96 4.96
CA GLY A 358 -8.00 8.43 4.78
C GLY A 358 -6.67 9.03 5.26
N PRO A 359 -6.25 8.81 6.52
CA PRO A 359 -4.97 9.32 7.03
C PRO A 359 -3.74 8.86 6.22
N LEU A 360 -3.76 7.64 5.68
CA LEU A 360 -2.69 7.11 4.83
C LEU A 360 -2.70 7.76 3.45
N CYS A 361 -3.88 7.97 2.85
CA CYS A 361 -4.03 8.76 1.62
C CYS A 361 -3.49 10.18 1.82
N GLU A 362 -3.84 10.82 2.93
CA GLU A 362 -3.34 12.16 3.28
C GLU A 362 -1.83 12.16 3.42
N ALA A 363 -1.25 11.25 4.22
CA ALA A 363 0.19 11.15 4.40
C ALA A 363 0.93 10.93 3.07
N ALA A 364 0.44 10.02 2.23
CA ALA A 364 1.00 9.78 0.91
C ALA A 364 0.91 11.01 -0.01
N THR A 365 -0.19 11.76 0.06
CA THR A 365 -0.37 12.99 -0.74
C THR A 365 0.56 14.11 -0.26
N GLN A 366 0.73 14.26 1.06
CA GLN A 366 1.69 15.20 1.64
C GLN A 366 3.11 14.83 1.21
N ARG A 367 3.46 13.54 1.20
CA ARG A 367 4.76 13.08 0.71
C ARG A 367 4.95 13.30 -0.78
N ALA A 368 3.91 13.08 -1.58
CA ALA A 368 3.94 13.34 -3.02
C ALA A 368 4.28 14.82 -3.29
N LYS A 369 3.66 15.75 -2.56
CA LYS A 369 3.94 17.19 -2.67
C LYS A 369 5.41 17.54 -2.41
N SER A 370 6.07 16.86 -1.47
CA SER A 370 7.47 17.15 -1.16
C SER A 370 8.45 16.47 -2.13
N VAL A 371 8.15 15.23 -2.53
CA VAL A 371 9.05 14.37 -3.31
C VAL A 371 8.91 14.60 -4.82
N LEU A 372 7.68 14.76 -5.32
CA LEU A 372 7.37 14.83 -6.74
C LEU A 372 7.42 16.23 -7.34
N ARG A 373 7.68 17.26 -6.53
CA ARG A 373 7.78 18.65 -7.02
C ARG A 373 8.76 18.79 -8.19
N GLU A 374 8.46 19.68 -9.13
CA GLU A 374 9.42 20.12 -10.14
C GLU A 374 10.42 21.11 -9.50
N GLU A 375 11.63 21.28 -10.07
CA GLU A 375 12.63 22.15 -9.45
C GLU A 375 12.16 23.62 -9.39
N PHE A 376 12.29 24.25 -8.21
CA PHE A 376 12.03 25.67 -7.92
C PHE A 376 10.57 26.15 -7.79
N GLU A 377 9.58 25.26 -7.79
CA GLU A 377 8.19 25.62 -7.48
C GLU A 377 7.68 24.97 -6.19
N ASP A 378 6.99 25.75 -5.36
CA ASP A 378 6.15 25.21 -4.30
C ASP A 378 4.93 24.55 -4.95
N GLU A 379 4.94 23.22 -5.04
CA GLU A 379 3.79 22.48 -5.58
C GLU A 379 2.52 22.79 -4.78
N SER A 380 1.42 23.08 -5.47
CA SER A 380 0.12 23.20 -4.83
C SER A 380 -0.40 21.83 -4.40
N PHE A 381 -1.39 21.81 -3.49
CA PHE A 381 -1.98 20.55 -3.04
C PHE A 381 -2.72 19.83 -4.18
N GLU A 382 -3.35 20.60 -5.07
CA GLU A 382 -4.04 20.14 -6.27
C GLU A 382 -3.06 19.42 -7.21
N LYS A 383 -1.86 19.96 -7.39
CA LYS A 383 -0.82 19.34 -8.21
C LYS A 383 -0.34 18.01 -7.62
N ALA A 384 -0.17 17.92 -6.29
CA ALA A 384 0.17 16.67 -5.62
C ALA A 384 -0.92 15.60 -5.79
N ILE A 385 -2.20 16.00 -5.72
CA ILE A 385 -3.35 15.12 -6.01
C ILE A 385 -3.28 14.64 -7.47
N ASP A 386 -3.02 15.53 -8.43
CA ASP A 386 -2.92 15.17 -9.84
C ASP A 386 -1.77 14.18 -10.11
N ASN A 387 -0.61 14.40 -9.49
CA ASN A 387 0.54 13.50 -9.54
C ASN A 387 0.17 12.12 -8.97
N MET A 388 -0.54 12.08 -7.84
CA MET A 388 -1.02 10.82 -7.25
C MET A 388 -2.03 10.10 -8.15
N ILE A 389 -2.97 10.83 -8.77
CA ILE A 389 -3.92 10.27 -9.75
C ILE A 389 -3.18 9.65 -10.94
N PHE A 390 -2.07 10.26 -11.38
CA PHE A 390 -1.27 9.75 -12.48
C PHE A 390 -0.55 8.44 -12.15
N LEU A 391 -0.13 8.25 -10.89
CA LEU A 391 0.52 7.01 -10.42
C LEU A 391 -0.45 5.82 -10.30
N LEU A 392 -1.76 6.09 -10.21
CA LEU A 392 -2.80 5.07 -10.04
C LEU A 392 -3.15 4.42 -11.40
N PRO A 393 -3.03 3.09 -11.57
CA PRO A 393 -3.29 2.46 -12.86
C PRO A 393 -4.80 2.32 -13.17
N ALA A 394 -5.60 1.85 -12.21
CA ALA A 394 -7.03 1.57 -12.39
C ALA A 394 -7.94 2.76 -11.98
N ILE A 395 -9.07 2.94 -12.69
CA ILE A 395 -10.04 4.00 -12.36
C ILE A 395 -10.66 3.78 -10.98
N ALA A 396 -10.95 2.55 -10.58
CA ALA A 396 -11.46 2.26 -9.23
C ALA A 396 -10.50 2.70 -8.12
N SER A 397 -9.19 2.52 -8.34
CA SER A 397 -8.17 2.96 -7.38
C SER A 397 -8.10 4.48 -7.30
N LYS A 398 -8.19 5.19 -8.44
CA LYS A 398 -8.27 6.66 -8.50
C LYS A 398 -9.47 7.19 -7.73
N LEU A 399 -10.65 6.65 -8.02
CA LEU A 399 -11.90 7.03 -7.34
C LEU A 399 -11.82 6.73 -5.84
N GLY A 400 -11.32 5.55 -5.48
CA GLY A 400 -11.11 5.15 -4.10
C GLY A 400 -10.23 6.11 -3.30
N TYR A 401 -9.05 6.42 -3.83
CA TYR A 401 -8.10 7.35 -3.22
C TYR A 401 -8.72 8.74 -3.02
N LEU A 402 -9.40 9.29 -4.03
CA LEU A 402 -10.03 10.61 -3.95
C LEU A 402 -11.16 10.66 -2.91
N LEU A 403 -11.96 9.59 -2.81
CA LEU A 403 -13.03 9.48 -1.83
C LEU A 403 -12.48 9.39 -0.39
N ASP A 404 -11.44 8.59 -0.17
CA ASP A 404 -10.79 8.46 1.13
C ASP A 404 -10.08 9.76 1.53
N LEU A 405 -9.42 10.44 0.59
CA LEU A 405 -8.79 11.74 0.82
C LEU A 405 -9.82 12.82 1.19
N CYS A 406 -10.98 12.84 0.54
CA CYS A 406 -12.06 13.80 0.85
C CYS A 406 -12.56 13.67 2.29
N GLY A 407 -12.39 12.50 2.92
CA GLY A 407 -12.75 12.27 4.32
C GLY A 407 -11.78 12.89 5.33
N THR A 408 -10.66 13.46 4.89
CA THR A 408 -9.62 13.98 5.79
C THR A 408 -9.63 15.51 5.90
N GLY A 409 -8.99 16.03 6.95
CA GLY A 409 -8.81 17.48 7.12
C GLY A 409 -8.04 18.12 5.96
N PHE A 410 -7.12 17.38 5.35
CA PHE A 410 -6.44 17.81 4.13
C PHE A 410 -7.37 17.85 2.93
N GLY A 411 -8.13 16.79 2.66
CA GLY A 411 -9.04 16.75 1.50
C GLY A 411 -10.14 17.80 1.57
N ALA A 412 -10.60 18.16 2.78
CA ALA A 412 -11.56 19.25 2.97
C ALA A 412 -11.08 20.59 2.40
N ARG A 413 -9.77 20.87 2.41
CA ARG A 413 -9.19 22.13 1.88
C ARG A 413 -9.14 22.20 0.36
N SER A 414 -9.08 21.05 -0.33
CA SER A 414 -9.06 20.96 -1.79
C SER A 414 -10.29 20.21 -2.32
N GLN A 415 -11.42 20.30 -1.60
CA GLN A 415 -12.63 19.54 -1.89
C GLN A 415 -13.17 19.83 -3.31
N ASP A 416 -13.13 21.08 -3.75
CA ASP A 416 -13.58 21.48 -5.10
C ASP A 416 -12.73 20.81 -6.20
N HIS A 417 -11.41 20.74 -6.03
CA HIS A 417 -10.51 20.06 -6.96
C HIS A 417 -10.78 18.54 -6.96
N ILE A 418 -10.92 17.93 -5.78
CA ILE A 418 -11.25 16.50 -5.65
C ILE A 418 -12.57 16.17 -6.36
N ILE A 419 -13.60 17.01 -6.18
CA ILE A 419 -14.89 16.86 -6.85
C ILE A 419 -14.74 16.95 -8.37
N ALA A 420 -13.95 17.91 -8.86
CA ALA A 420 -13.67 18.05 -10.29
C ALA A 420 -12.97 16.79 -10.86
N CYS A 421 -11.95 16.27 -10.16
CA CYS A 421 -11.26 15.04 -10.53
C CYS A 421 -12.22 13.83 -10.55
N LEU A 422 -13.05 13.66 -9.51
CA LEU A 422 -14.05 12.60 -9.42
C LEU A 422 -15.06 12.68 -10.57
N ALA A 423 -15.57 13.87 -10.86
CA ALA A 423 -16.51 14.10 -11.94
C ALA A 423 -15.90 13.79 -13.32
N ASN A 424 -14.66 14.23 -13.57
CA ASN A 424 -13.95 13.97 -14.81
C ASN A 424 -13.68 12.47 -15.02
N LEU A 425 -13.23 11.76 -13.98
CA LEU A 425 -13.00 10.32 -14.03
C LEU A 425 -14.31 9.57 -14.31
N LEU A 426 -15.39 9.86 -13.58
CA LEU A 426 -16.68 9.19 -13.74
C LEU A 426 -17.38 9.53 -15.07
N ALA A 427 -17.17 10.72 -15.63
CA ALA A 427 -17.68 11.10 -16.94
C ALA A 427 -17.07 10.24 -18.06
N GLY A 428 -15.80 9.85 -17.91
CA GLY A 428 -15.11 8.96 -18.84
C GLY A 428 -15.52 7.49 -18.73
N VAL A 429 -16.16 7.08 -17.63
CA VAL A 429 -16.61 5.70 -17.42
C VAL A 429 -17.97 5.48 -18.06
N THR A 430 -17.98 4.59 -19.05
CA THR A 430 -19.18 4.19 -19.81
C THR A 430 -19.64 2.78 -19.47
N SER A 431 -18.77 1.94 -18.90
CA SER A 431 -19.10 0.61 -18.41
C SER A 431 -18.35 0.28 -17.12
N VAL A 432 -18.92 -0.57 -16.26
CA VAL A 432 -18.30 -0.96 -14.98
C VAL A 432 -16.98 -1.70 -15.18
N GLY A 433 -16.80 -2.38 -16.31
CA GLY A 433 -15.55 -3.07 -16.66
C GLY A 433 -14.35 -2.12 -16.78
N GLN A 434 -14.57 -0.83 -17.09
CA GLN A 434 -13.50 0.18 -17.15
C GLN A 434 -12.98 0.60 -15.76
N LEU A 435 -13.68 0.21 -14.68
CA LEU A 435 -13.23 0.52 -13.32
C LEU A 435 -11.99 -0.29 -12.93
N VAL A 436 -11.79 -1.45 -13.53
CA VAL A 436 -10.71 -2.39 -13.22
C VAL A 436 -9.75 -2.52 -14.40
N GLU A 437 -8.58 -3.12 -14.17
CA GLU A 437 -7.62 -3.39 -15.24
C GLU A 437 -8.15 -4.41 -16.24
N TYR A 438 -7.63 -4.35 -17.48
CA TYR A 438 -8.04 -5.26 -18.55
C TYR A 438 -7.75 -6.72 -18.17
N GLY A 439 -8.74 -7.60 -18.36
CA GLY A 439 -8.63 -9.02 -18.01
C GLY A 439 -9.18 -9.38 -16.61
N ALA A 440 -9.66 -8.41 -15.84
CA ALA A 440 -10.29 -8.66 -14.55
C ALA A 440 -11.61 -9.46 -14.69
N GLY A 441 -11.85 -10.38 -13.75
CA GLY A 441 -13.05 -11.22 -13.71
C GLY A 441 -14.31 -10.47 -13.23
N PRO A 442 -15.52 -11.02 -13.48
CA PRO A 442 -16.79 -10.42 -13.05
C PRO A 442 -16.86 -10.10 -11.55
N GLU A 443 -16.31 -10.98 -10.71
CA GLU A 443 -16.27 -10.78 -9.25
C GLU A 443 -15.43 -9.55 -8.86
N GLN A 444 -14.31 -9.32 -9.54
CA GLN A 444 -13.43 -8.17 -9.28
C GLN A 444 -14.11 -6.86 -9.69
N ILE A 445 -14.87 -6.86 -10.79
CA ILE A 445 -15.67 -5.71 -11.25
C ILE A 445 -16.72 -5.34 -10.20
N VAL A 446 -17.50 -6.32 -9.72
CA VAL A 446 -18.54 -6.10 -8.72
C VAL A 446 -17.94 -5.63 -7.39
N THR A 447 -16.85 -6.25 -6.96
CA THR A 447 -16.13 -5.88 -5.73
C THR A 447 -15.60 -4.44 -5.80
N ALA A 448 -15.02 -4.04 -6.93
CA ALA A 448 -14.51 -2.68 -7.12
C ALA A 448 -15.64 -1.64 -7.03
N ALA A 449 -16.77 -1.88 -7.71
CA ALA A 449 -17.91 -0.99 -7.66
C ALA A 449 -18.55 -0.90 -6.26
N ALA A 450 -18.67 -2.04 -5.55
CA ALA A 450 -19.16 -2.09 -4.18
C ALA A 450 -18.26 -1.30 -3.22
N GLY A 451 -16.93 -1.41 -3.37
CA GLY A 451 -15.97 -0.66 -2.56
C GLY A 451 -16.07 0.85 -2.76
N ILE A 452 -16.23 1.33 -4.00
CA ILE A 452 -16.42 2.76 -4.29
C ILE A 452 -17.74 3.26 -3.66
N ARG A 453 -18.81 2.47 -3.74
CA ARG A 453 -20.10 2.81 -3.12
C ARG A 453 -20.00 2.89 -1.59
N ASP A 454 -19.34 1.94 -0.95
CA ASP A 454 -19.14 1.97 0.51
C ASP A 454 -18.37 3.22 0.96
N ARG A 455 -17.32 3.59 0.23
CA ARG A 455 -16.56 4.82 0.47
C ARG A 455 -17.42 6.06 0.29
N LEU A 456 -18.22 6.16 -0.78
CA LEU A 456 -19.14 7.28 -1.01
C LEU A 456 -20.05 7.55 0.19
N LEU A 457 -20.57 6.50 0.83
CA LEU A 457 -21.41 6.62 2.03
C LEU A 457 -20.67 7.17 3.25
N LYS A 458 -19.36 6.90 3.34
CA LYS A 458 -18.50 7.31 4.46
C LYS A 458 -17.74 8.63 4.19
N THR A 459 -17.84 9.19 2.99
CA THR A 459 -17.10 10.42 2.61
C THR A 459 -17.68 11.70 3.21
N GLY A 460 -16.80 12.69 3.42
CA GLY A 460 -17.14 14.08 3.75
C GLY A 460 -17.68 14.92 2.58
N LEU A 461 -18.10 14.29 1.47
CA LEU A 461 -18.64 15.01 0.31
C LEU A 461 -20.00 15.66 0.63
N PRO A 462 -20.33 16.79 -0.04
CA PRO A 462 -21.68 17.34 -0.01
C PRO A 462 -22.72 16.34 -0.50
N GLU A 463 -23.91 16.35 0.10
CA GLU A 463 -24.99 15.38 -0.18
C GLU A 463 -25.36 15.34 -1.67
N GLU A 464 -25.39 16.49 -2.35
CA GLU A 464 -25.66 16.59 -3.79
C GLU A 464 -24.69 15.73 -4.62
N TRP A 465 -23.38 15.85 -4.34
CA TRP A 465 -22.35 15.12 -5.06
C TRP A 465 -22.35 13.63 -4.70
N ARG A 466 -22.61 13.31 -3.43
CA ARG A 466 -22.77 11.92 -2.96
C ARG A 466 -23.90 11.22 -3.74
N GLN A 467 -25.06 11.87 -3.86
CA GLN A 467 -26.19 11.36 -4.63
C GLN A 467 -25.86 11.24 -6.12
N ARG A 468 -25.24 12.26 -6.70
CA ARG A 468 -24.89 12.28 -8.13
C ARG A 468 -23.91 11.15 -8.50
N PHE A 469 -22.83 11.00 -7.75
CA PHE A 469 -21.84 9.94 -7.99
C PHE A 469 -22.41 8.55 -7.67
N GLY A 470 -23.16 8.43 -6.57
CA GLY A 470 -23.84 7.19 -6.20
C GLY A 470 -24.80 6.69 -7.27
N LYS A 471 -25.64 7.59 -7.81
CA LYS A 471 -26.55 7.28 -8.92
C LYS A 471 -25.79 6.82 -10.17
N ARG A 472 -24.72 7.52 -10.54
CA ARG A 472 -23.92 7.15 -11.73
C ARG A 472 -23.34 5.74 -11.63
N ILE A 473 -22.79 5.36 -10.47
CA ILE A 473 -22.24 4.01 -10.26
C ILE A 473 -23.35 2.96 -10.27
N TYR A 474 -24.50 3.28 -9.68
CA TYR A 474 -25.66 2.39 -9.67
C TYR A 474 -26.20 2.14 -11.08
N ASP A 475 -26.36 3.19 -11.90
CA ASP A 475 -26.81 3.08 -13.30
C ASP A 475 -25.85 2.21 -14.13
N LEU A 476 -24.53 2.38 -13.93
CA LEU A 476 -23.51 1.54 -14.60
C LEU A 476 -23.65 0.06 -14.19
N LEU A 477 -23.88 -0.22 -12.90
CA LEU A 477 -24.05 -1.58 -12.38
C LEU A 477 -25.30 -2.27 -12.95
N ILE A 478 -26.42 -1.56 -13.05
CA ILE A 478 -27.64 -2.09 -13.68
C ILE A 478 -27.36 -2.45 -15.14
N ALA A 479 -26.77 -1.53 -15.91
CA ALA A 479 -26.45 -1.78 -17.31
C ALA A 479 -25.50 -2.99 -17.50
N TYR A 480 -24.60 -3.23 -16.53
CA TYR A 480 -23.73 -4.41 -16.52
C TYR A 480 -24.49 -5.71 -16.25
N GLN A 481 -25.43 -5.71 -15.30
CA GLN A 481 -26.27 -6.88 -15.02
C GLN A 481 -27.16 -7.23 -16.22
N GLU A 482 -27.80 -6.23 -16.83
CA GLU A 482 -28.66 -6.41 -18.01
C GLU A 482 -27.88 -6.93 -19.22
N SER A 483 -26.67 -6.40 -19.46
CA SER A 483 -25.80 -6.88 -20.55
C SER A 483 -25.25 -8.29 -20.29
N SER A 484 -24.88 -8.62 -19.03
CA SER A 484 -24.41 -9.96 -18.66
C SER A 484 -25.51 -11.03 -18.79
N ALA A 485 -26.77 -10.66 -18.52
CA ALA A 485 -27.92 -11.54 -18.69
C ALA A 485 -28.28 -11.79 -20.17
N SER A 486 -27.78 -10.96 -21.09
CA SER A 486 -28.10 -11.00 -22.52
C SER A 486 -27.05 -11.65 -23.43
N SER A 487 -25.91 -12.12 -22.90
CA SER A 487 -24.82 -12.65 -23.73
C SER A 487 -24.95 -14.16 -24.00
N PRO A 488 -25.13 -14.61 -25.27
CA PRO A 488 -24.96 -16.00 -25.66
C PRO A 488 -23.46 -16.33 -25.78
N ALA A 489 -23.13 -17.62 -25.61
CA ALA A 489 -21.78 -18.16 -25.69
C ALA A 489 -20.97 -17.68 -26.92
N LYS A 490 -19.66 -17.53 -26.69
CA LYS A 490 -18.56 -17.30 -27.66
C LYS A 490 -18.91 -17.79 -29.09
N PRO A 491 -18.90 -16.92 -30.13
CA PRO A 491 -19.22 -17.39 -31.48
C PRO A 491 -18.04 -18.16 -32.07
N ALA A 492 -18.33 -19.37 -32.56
CA ALA A 492 -17.47 -20.11 -33.46
C ALA A 492 -17.24 -19.31 -34.77
N ALA A 493 -16.06 -19.46 -35.36
CA ALA A 493 -15.63 -18.78 -36.58
C ALA A 493 -16.69 -18.88 -37.70
N LYS A 494 -17.28 -17.74 -38.08
CA LYS A 494 -18.19 -17.64 -39.23
C LYS A 494 -17.39 -17.17 -40.47
N LYS A 495 -17.62 -17.83 -41.60
CA LYS A 495 -17.15 -17.35 -42.92
C LYS A 495 -17.80 -16.00 -43.22
N ALA A 496 -17.00 -15.00 -43.59
CA ALA A 496 -17.50 -13.66 -43.92
C ALA A 496 -17.90 -13.58 -45.41
N VAL A 497 -19.03 -12.91 -45.67
CA VAL A 497 -19.46 -12.51 -47.02
C VAL A 497 -18.52 -11.39 -47.52
N PRO A 498 -18.11 -11.38 -48.81
CA PRO A 498 -17.24 -10.36 -49.37
C PRO A 498 -17.79 -8.94 -49.15
N PRO A 499 -16.93 -7.96 -48.82
CA PRO A 499 -17.35 -6.59 -48.58
C PRO A 499 -18.02 -5.99 -49.83
N LYS A 500 -19.18 -5.35 -49.65
CA LYS A 500 -19.79 -4.51 -50.70
C LYS A 500 -18.96 -3.23 -50.85
N PRO A 501 -18.64 -2.76 -52.07
CA PRO A 501 -17.99 -1.46 -52.25
C PRO A 501 -18.93 -0.35 -51.74
N ALA A 502 -18.34 0.66 -51.09
CA ALA A 502 -19.07 1.78 -50.49
C ALA A 502 -20.03 2.43 -51.51
N ALA A 503 -21.28 2.62 -51.11
CA ALA A 503 -22.23 3.39 -51.89
C ALA A 503 -21.83 4.88 -51.84
N ASN A 504 -21.56 5.45 -53.02
CA ASN A 504 -21.34 6.88 -53.30
C ASN A 504 -21.47 7.84 -52.12
N GLY A 505 -20.33 8.25 -51.57
CA GLY A 505 -20.19 9.39 -50.66
C GLY A 505 -18.72 9.59 -50.36
N GLU A 506 -18.17 10.74 -50.74
CA GLU A 506 -16.78 11.11 -50.45
C GLU A 506 -16.45 10.87 -48.97
N ARG A 507 -15.32 10.20 -48.69
CA ARG A 507 -14.79 10.10 -47.33
C ARG A 507 -14.61 11.54 -46.81
N PRO A 508 -15.04 11.88 -45.59
CA PRO A 508 -14.79 13.21 -45.05
C PRO A 508 -13.27 13.43 -44.92
N VAL A 509 -12.67 14.12 -45.88
CA VAL A 509 -11.30 14.62 -45.81
C VAL A 509 -11.36 15.98 -45.13
N PRO A 510 -10.78 16.17 -43.94
CA PRO A 510 -10.68 17.51 -43.37
C PRO A 510 -9.66 18.33 -44.19
N GLU A 511 -10.15 19.37 -44.87
CA GLU A 511 -9.29 20.41 -45.46
C GLU A 511 -8.55 21.17 -44.35
N GLY A 512 -7.35 20.71 -44.00
CA GLY A 512 -6.45 21.42 -43.10
C GLY A 512 -5.82 22.62 -43.80
N LYS A 513 -6.20 23.84 -43.41
CA LYS A 513 -5.48 25.07 -43.78
C LYS A 513 -4.01 24.97 -43.38
N LYS A 514 -3.13 25.42 -44.28
CA LYS A 514 -1.67 25.48 -44.09
C LYS A 514 -1.32 26.55 -43.06
N ASP A 515 -1.28 26.20 -41.78
CA ASP A 515 -0.56 27.00 -40.79
C ASP A 515 0.25 26.08 -39.86
N ALA A 516 1.58 26.19 -40.01
CA ALA A 516 2.55 25.49 -39.19
C ALA A 516 2.82 26.30 -37.92
N LYS A 517 2.22 25.91 -36.79
CA LYS A 517 2.77 25.98 -35.41
C LYS A 517 1.65 25.71 -34.38
N GLY A 518 1.77 24.62 -33.63
CA GLY A 518 0.94 24.30 -32.46
C GLY A 518 -0.01 23.12 -32.69
N VAL A 519 -0.14 22.24 -31.69
CA VAL A 519 -1.25 21.27 -31.64
C VAL A 519 -2.50 22.10 -31.36
N SER A 520 -3.42 22.15 -32.31
CA SER A 520 -4.69 22.82 -32.11
C SER A 520 -5.58 21.92 -31.24
N ASP A 521 -6.16 22.49 -30.18
CA ASP A 521 -7.23 21.89 -29.36
C ASP A 521 -8.58 21.81 -30.12
N GLN A 522 -8.49 21.66 -31.45
CA GLN A 522 -9.65 21.60 -32.34
C GLN A 522 -10.29 20.22 -32.26
N PRO A 523 -11.63 20.16 -32.31
CA PRO A 523 -12.34 18.89 -32.31
C PRO A 523 -11.94 18.05 -33.52
N LEU A 524 -11.46 16.84 -33.25
CA LEU A 524 -11.20 15.83 -34.28
C LEU A 524 -12.49 15.54 -35.06
N ALA A 525 -12.37 15.35 -36.37
CA ALA A 525 -13.51 15.09 -37.25
C ALA A 525 -14.24 13.81 -36.85
N ARG A 526 -15.57 13.80 -36.98
CA ARG A 526 -16.42 12.63 -36.72
C ARG A 526 -16.86 11.97 -38.03
N GLY A 527 -16.97 10.66 -38.03
CA GLY A 527 -17.55 9.86 -39.12
C GLY A 527 -18.68 8.96 -38.63
N GLU A 528 -19.67 8.72 -39.47
CA GLU A 528 -20.76 7.76 -39.23
C GLU A 528 -20.80 6.73 -40.36
N TYR A 529 -20.99 5.47 -39.99
CA TYR A 529 -21.03 4.30 -40.88
C TYR A 529 -22.27 3.47 -40.57
N GLY A 530 -23.00 3.05 -41.60
CA GLY A 530 -24.09 2.11 -41.50
C GLY A 530 -23.61 0.67 -41.25
N GLU A 531 -24.53 -0.21 -40.87
CA GLU A 531 -24.23 -1.64 -40.78
C GLU A 531 -23.84 -2.18 -42.17
N GLY A 532 -22.70 -2.86 -42.24
CA GLY A 532 -22.12 -3.40 -43.46
C GLY A 532 -21.13 -2.48 -44.18
N ASP A 533 -21.01 -1.21 -43.80
CA ASP A 533 -20.12 -0.26 -44.46
C ASP A 533 -18.64 -0.56 -44.19
N VAL A 534 -17.81 -0.44 -45.23
CA VAL A 534 -16.36 -0.59 -45.12
C VAL A 534 -15.74 0.73 -44.70
N ILE A 535 -15.08 0.74 -43.55
CA ILE A 535 -14.37 1.90 -43.01
C ILE A 535 -13.02 2.07 -43.74
N PHE A 536 -12.30 0.96 -43.93
CA PHE A 536 -11.12 0.88 -44.79
C PHE A 536 -10.88 -0.57 -45.23
N SER A 537 -10.22 -0.76 -46.36
CA SER A 537 -9.91 -2.09 -46.90
C SER A 537 -8.47 -2.52 -46.60
N GLU A 538 -8.27 -3.82 -46.50
CA GLU A 538 -6.95 -4.45 -46.50
C GLU A 538 -6.12 -3.98 -47.71
N GLY A 539 -4.84 -3.67 -47.49
CA GLY A 539 -3.92 -3.19 -48.52
C GLY A 539 -4.05 -1.70 -48.87
N GLU A 540 -5.05 -0.97 -48.35
CA GLU A 540 -5.12 0.48 -48.52
C GLU A 540 -3.99 1.20 -47.76
N PRO A 541 -3.53 2.39 -48.21
CA PRO A 541 -2.65 3.24 -47.42
C PRO A 541 -3.33 3.70 -46.11
N GLY A 542 -2.54 3.82 -45.04
CA GLY A 542 -3.01 4.35 -43.75
C GLY A 542 -2.87 5.87 -43.64
N ASP A 543 -3.96 6.61 -43.82
CA ASP A 543 -4.00 8.07 -43.71
C ASP A 543 -4.63 8.59 -42.40
N ALA A 544 -5.43 7.76 -41.74
CA ALA A 544 -6.03 8.02 -40.43
C ALA A 544 -6.23 6.76 -39.57
N ALA A 545 -6.43 6.93 -38.27
CA ALA A 545 -6.94 5.91 -37.35
C ALA A 545 -8.32 6.32 -36.85
N TYR A 546 -9.12 5.36 -36.38
CA TYR A 546 -10.51 5.60 -36.01
C TYR A 546 -10.76 5.12 -34.58
N LEU A 547 -11.18 6.02 -33.71
CA LEU A 547 -11.66 5.69 -32.37
C LEU A 547 -13.17 5.42 -32.43
N ILE A 548 -13.60 4.23 -32.04
CA ILE A 548 -15.02 3.85 -32.08
C ILE A 548 -15.76 4.53 -30.92
N LEU A 549 -16.70 5.41 -31.25
CA LEU A 549 -17.54 6.11 -30.28
C LEU A 549 -18.79 5.31 -29.91
N THR A 550 -19.40 4.62 -30.88
CA THR A 550 -20.56 3.73 -30.71
C THR A 550 -20.56 2.67 -31.81
N GLY A 551 -21.20 1.52 -31.58
CA GLY A 551 -21.28 0.42 -32.55
C GLY A 551 -20.14 -0.60 -32.44
N THR A 552 -20.16 -1.59 -33.33
CA THR A 552 -19.13 -2.64 -33.44
C THR A 552 -18.61 -2.74 -34.88
N VAL A 553 -17.35 -3.14 -35.01
CA VAL A 553 -16.62 -3.26 -36.28
C VAL A 553 -15.98 -4.65 -36.36
N ASP A 554 -16.24 -5.35 -37.45
CA ASP A 554 -15.54 -6.58 -37.82
C ASP A 554 -14.20 -6.23 -38.46
N ILE A 555 -13.14 -6.86 -38.00
CA ILE A 555 -11.82 -6.89 -38.66
C ILE A 555 -11.74 -8.16 -39.47
N ILE A 556 -11.62 -8.01 -40.78
CA ILE A 556 -11.76 -9.07 -41.77
C ILE A 556 -10.46 -9.17 -42.56
N LYS A 557 -9.90 -10.38 -42.63
CA LYS A 557 -8.70 -10.67 -43.43
C LYS A 557 -9.05 -11.64 -44.55
N LYS A 558 -8.38 -11.47 -45.70
CA LYS A 558 -8.47 -12.45 -46.79
C LYS A 558 -7.61 -13.67 -46.47
N ALA A 559 -8.18 -14.86 -46.57
CA ALA A 559 -7.49 -16.15 -46.41
C ALA A 559 -7.81 -17.03 -47.64
N GLY A 560 -6.88 -17.08 -48.60
CA GLY A 560 -7.13 -17.70 -49.91
C GLY A 560 -8.25 -16.98 -50.68
N ASP A 561 -9.28 -17.73 -51.08
CA ASP A 561 -10.48 -17.21 -51.77
C ASP A 561 -11.61 -16.79 -50.81
N ALA A 562 -11.42 -16.91 -49.49
CA ALA A 562 -12.43 -16.59 -48.49
C ALA A 562 -12.05 -15.38 -47.63
N TYR A 563 -13.06 -14.74 -47.04
CA TYR A 563 -12.88 -13.71 -46.02
C TYR A 563 -13.21 -14.29 -44.63
N VAL A 564 -12.37 -14.00 -43.65
CA VAL A 564 -12.54 -14.46 -42.27
C VAL A 564 -12.55 -13.27 -41.33
N VAL A 565 -13.53 -13.22 -40.42
CA VAL A 565 -13.53 -12.25 -39.32
C VAL A 565 -12.50 -12.71 -38.30
N ILE A 566 -11.41 -11.94 -38.16
CA ILE A 566 -10.30 -12.26 -37.25
C ILE A 566 -10.48 -11.62 -35.87
N ALA A 567 -11.26 -10.53 -35.80
CA ALA A 567 -11.64 -9.89 -34.55
C ALA A 567 -12.92 -9.09 -34.74
N GLN A 568 -13.66 -8.88 -33.66
CA GLN A 568 -14.75 -7.91 -33.59
C GLN A 568 -14.46 -6.95 -32.45
N VAL A 569 -14.44 -5.65 -32.75
CA VAL A 569 -14.05 -4.60 -31.82
C VAL A 569 -15.18 -3.58 -31.65
N GLY A 570 -15.35 -3.08 -30.44
CA GLY A 570 -16.47 -2.19 -30.08
C GLY A 570 -16.00 -0.82 -29.60
N GLN A 571 -16.93 -0.09 -28.99
CA GLN A 571 -16.71 1.25 -28.41
C GLN A 571 -15.42 1.33 -27.56
N GLY A 572 -14.65 2.40 -27.76
CA GLY A 572 -13.39 2.67 -27.07
C GLY A 572 -12.16 2.06 -27.75
N ALA A 573 -12.33 1.12 -28.68
CA ALA A 573 -11.22 0.60 -29.47
C ALA A 573 -10.77 1.62 -30.53
N ILE A 574 -9.46 1.65 -30.77
CA ILE A 574 -8.86 2.34 -31.92
C ILE A 574 -8.57 1.28 -32.98
N ILE A 575 -8.92 1.58 -34.22
CA ILE A 575 -8.63 0.73 -35.38
C ILE A 575 -7.81 1.51 -36.41
N GLY A 576 -6.90 0.80 -37.09
CA GLY A 576 -6.08 1.37 -38.15
C GLY A 576 -4.84 2.12 -37.64
N GLU A 577 -4.54 2.04 -36.35
CA GLU A 577 -3.36 2.60 -35.70
C GLU A 577 -2.05 2.01 -36.21
N MET A 578 -2.02 0.71 -36.52
CA MET A 578 -0.79 0.03 -36.94
C MET A 578 -0.16 0.67 -38.17
N ALA A 579 -0.97 0.89 -39.22
CA ALA A 579 -0.54 1.50 -40.49
C ALA A 579 0.02 2.92 -40.31
N LEU A 580 -0.37 3.62 -39.24
CA LEU A 580 0.17 4.95 -38.94
C LEU A 580 1.49 4.90 -38.16
N ILE A 581 1.73 3.83 -37.40
CA ILE A 581 2.93 3.68 -36.56
C ILE A 581 4.10 3.18 -37.39
N ASP A 582 3.87 2.22 -38.28
CA ASP A 582 4.90 1.59 -39.11
C ASP A 582 4.93 2.06 -40.56
N SER A 583 3.95 2.85 -40.99
CA SER A 583 3.81 3.33 -42.38
C SER A 583 3.60 2.23 -43.44
N GLU A 584 3.15 1.04 -43.02
CA GLU A 584 2.80 -0.07 -43.92
C GLU A 584 1.30 -0.06 -44.27
N PRO A 585 0.87 -0.68 -45.39
CA PRO A 585 -0.54 -0.79 -45.75
C PRO A 585 -1.43 -1.43 -44.67
N ARG A 586 -2.75 -1.18 -44.73
CA ARG A 586 -3.74 -1.77 -43.83
C ARG A 586 -3.62 -3.29 -43.81
N MET A 587 -3.48 -3.86 -42.62
CA MET A 587 -3.32 -5.31 -42.44
C MET A 587 -4.62 -6.10 -42.70
N ALA A 588 -5.77 -5.47 -42.50
CA ALA A 588 -7.08 -6.10 -42.61
C ALA A 588 -8.13 -5.06 -43.02
N THR A 589 -9.28 -5.53 -43.49
CA THR A 589 -10.46 -4.72 -43.79
C THR A 589 -11.25 -4.47 -42.51
N ALA A 590 -11.63 -3.23 -42.24
CA ALA A 590 -12.55 -2.89 -41.15
C ALA A 590 -13.95 -2.63 -41.72
N ARG A 591 -14.95 -3.39 -41.26
CA ARG A 591 -16.35 -3.25 -41.67
C ARG A 591 -17.24 -3.02 -40.46
N ALA A 592 -18.07 -1.99 -40.49
CA ALA A 592 -19.08 -1.75 -39.47
C ALA A 592 -20.05 -2.95 -39.37
N ALA A 593 -20.06 -3.64 -38.24
CA ALA A 593 -20.95 -4.77 -37.95
C ALA A 593 -22.31 -4.29 -37.40
N THR A 594 -22.36 -3.07 -36.88
CA THR A 594 -23.60 -2.32 -36.58
C THR A 594 -23.43 -0.87 -37.06
N LYS A 595 -24.49 -0.05 -36.99
CA LYS A 595 -24.34 1.41 -37.13
C LYS A 595 -23.25 1.90 -36.16
N THR A 596 -22.23 2.56 -36.70
CA THR A 596 -20.98 2.86 -36.01
C THR A 596 -20.61 4.34 -36.17
N ALA A 597 -20.36 5.03 -35.06
CA ALA A 597 -19.83 6.39 -35.08
C ALA A 597 -18.37 6.37 -34.62
N VAL A 598 -17.51 7.15 -35.25
CA VAL A 598 -16.07 7.20 -34.96
C VAL A 598 -15.54 8.64 -34.87
N THR A 599 -14.46 8.81 -34.12
CA THR A 599 -13.57 9.98 -34.24
C THR A 599 -12.39 9.62 -35.14
N VAL A 600 -12.14 10.44 -36.16
CA VAL A 600 -11.03 10.28 -37.11
C VAL A 600 -9.78 10.98 -36.57
N ILE A 601 -8.68 10.24 -36.47
CA ILE A 601 -7.37 10.70 -36.02
C ILE A 601 -6.44 10.73 -37.25
N PRO A 602 -6.16 11.90 -37.84
CA PRO A 602 -5.30 11.99 -39.01
C PRO A 602 -3.86 11.57 -38.71
N SER A 603 -3.18 10.95 -39.68
CA SER A 603 -1.78 10.52 -39.57
C SER A 603 -0.84 11.63 -39.07
N LYS A 604 -0.99 12.85 -39.60
CA LYS A 604 -0.19 14.02 -39.19
C LYS A 604 -0.34 14.37 -37.71
N GLU A 605 -1.54 14.23 -37.14
CA GLU A 605 -1.79 14.54 -35.73
C GLU A 605 -1.16 13.47 -34.82
N LEU A 606 -1.28 12.19 -35.20
CA LEU A 606 -0.62 11.10 -34.48
C LEU A 606 0.91 11.21 -34.56
N GLU A 607 1.46 11.55 -35.72
CA GLU A 607 2.89 11.80 -35.91
C GLU A 607 3.42 12.91 -35.00
N ILE A 608 2.69 14.02 -34.84
CA ILE A 608 3.10 15.11 -33.95
C ILE A 608 3.16 14.61 -32.50
N ARG A 609 2.19 13.82 -32.06
CA ARG A 609 2.15 13.21 -30.71
C ARG A 609 3.29 12.20 -30.51
N LEU A 610 3.56 11.35 -31.49
CA LEU A 610 4.67 10.39 -31.45
C LEU A 610 6.05 11.07 -31.50
N LYS A 611 6.19 12.17 -32.24
CA LYS A 611 7.43 12.99 -32.26
C LYS A 611 7.66 13.70 -30.92
N ARG A 612 6.60 14.09 -30.20
CA ARG A 612 6.72 14.57 -28.81
C ARG A 612 7.19 13.44 -27.90
N LEU A 613 6.57 12.25 -27.99
CA LEU A 613 6.99 11.09 -27.20
C LEU A 613 8.48 10.76 -27.41
N GLN A 614 8.97 10.80 -28.66
CA GLN A 614 10.39 10.59 -28.97
C GLN A 614 11.33 11.61 -28.31
N LYS A 615 10.89 12.86 -28.11
CA LYS A 615 11.70 13.88 -27.42
C LYS A 615 11.83 13.59 -25.92
N PHE A 616 10.85 12.92 -25.33
CA PHE A 616 10.86 12.56 -23.90
C PHE A 616 11.50 11.19 -23.66
N ASP A 617 11.26 10.20 -24.52
CA ASP A 617 11.89 8.88 -24.45
C ASP A 617 11.92 8.19 -25.84
N PRO A 618 13.10 8.12 -26.50
CA PRO A 618 13.24 7.47 -27.79
C PRO A 618 13.12 5.93 -27.74
N VAL A 619 13.31 5.30 -26.57
CA VAL A 619 13.20 3.85 -26.37
C VAL A 619 11.74 3.42 -26.43
N LEU A 620 10.83 4.17 -25.79
CA LEU A 620 9.39 3.89 -25.84
C LEU A 620 8.85 3.88 -27.27
N ARG A 621 9.25 4.86 -28.10
CA ARG A 621 8.87 4.87 -29.52
C ARG A 621 9.37 3.61 -30.25
N ARG A 622 10.60 3.18 -29.96
CA ARG A 622 11.18 1.97 -30.55
C ARG A 622 10.45 0.71 -30.10
N LEU A 623 10.10 0.59 -28.82
CA LEU A 623 9.35 -0.53 -28.25
C LEU A 623 7.95 -0.65 -28.88
N VAL A 624 7.23 0.47 -29.00
CA VAL A 624 5.91 0.50 -29.67
C VAL A 624 6.03 0.03 -31.12
N GLY A 625 7.03 0.51 -31.86
CA GLY A 625 7.28 0.04 -33.23
C GLY A 625 7.60 -1.46 -33.30
N MET A 626 8.41 -1.99 -32.37
CA MET A 626 8.73 -3.42 -32.32
C MET A 626 7.53 -4.29 -31.94
N MET A 627 6.65 -3.82 -31.04
CA MET A 627 5.41 -4.53 -30.69
C MET A 627 4.46 -4.61 -31.89
N VAL A 628 4.29 -3.50 -32.63
CA VAL A 628 3.47 -3.47 -33.85
C VAL A 628 4.01 -4.43 -34.90
N GLN A 629 5.34 -4.46 -35.11
CA GLN A 629 5.99 -5.42 -36.02
C GLN A 629 5.75 -6.88 -35.59
N ARG A 630 5.96 -7.22 -34.32
CA ARG A 630 5.71 -8.58 -33.80
C ARG A 630 4.25 -9.02 -33.96
N MET A 631 3.30 -8.10 -33.78
CA MET A 631 1.88 -8.37 -34.00
C MET A 631 1.55 -8.62 -35.47
N ARG A 632 2.24 -7.94 -36.41
CA ARG A 632 2.16 -8.26 -37.84
C ARG A 632 2.61 -9.68 -38.09
N ASP A 633 3.81 -10.04 -37.64
CA ASP A 633 4.43 -11.34 -37.88
C ASP A 633 3.58 -12.49 -37.33
N ALA A 634 3.04 -12.34 -36.11
CA ALA A 634 2.15 -13.31 -35.49
C ALA A 634 0.84 -13.51 -36.28
N SER A 635 0.33 -12.45 -36.92
CA SER A 635 -0.89 -12.48 -37.74
C SER A 635 -0.66 -13.00 -39.17
N PHE A 636 0.60 -13.10 -39.63
CA PHE A 636 0.97 -13.77 -40.88
C PHE A 636 1.16 -15.28 -40.68
N SER A 637 1.70 -15.71 -39.53
CA SER A 637 1.90 -17.14 -39.23
C SER A 637 0.60 -17.95 -39.08
N SER A 638 -0.53 -17.31 -38.73
CA SER A 638 -1.81 -18.01 -38.50
C SER A 638 -2.69 -18.14 -39.75
N ALA A 639 -2.28 -17.60 -40.90
CA ALA A 639 -3.04 -17.64 -42.15
C ALA A 639 -2.57 -18.73 -43.13
N ASP A 640 -1.38 -19.29 -42.91
CA ASP A 640 -0.76 -20.35 -43.73
C ASP A 640 -0.89 -21.77 -43.13
N SER A 641 -1.78 -21.97 -42.15
CA SER A 641 -2.05 -23.29 -41.53
C SER A 641 -3.46 -23.80 -41.76
#